data_AF-A0A388KM97-F1
#
_entry.id   AF-A0A388KM97-F1
#
_cell.length_a   1.000
_cell.length_b   1.000
_cell.length_c   1.000
_cell.angle_alpha   90.00
_cell.angle_beta   90.00
_cell.angle_gamma   90.00
#
_symmetry.space_group_name_H-M   'P 1'
#
loop_
_entity.id
_entity.type
_entity.pdbx_description
1 polymer ?
#
loop_
_entity_poly.entity_id
_entity_poly.type
_entity_poly.pdbx_seq_one_letter_code
_entity_poly.pdbx_strand_id
1 'polypeptide(L)'
;MHLRDSRGRGFFRLNDQVLEVPGVREWVATHMASWEQTRRYFETTADWLDGGLATTSGILNVISRIVARERNKKEAECKRRVEEAEEKMEGHPISAMVWAAERERRLSEWTAIQDEKEKRWTDILKVKGIETSDKMTKENFQRLLPKRTQQQMVELRHPFDATAPTTCAAYALYTVSTSAVMVNGHLSEPFALSRSLRQGCSLAPLVFVLQLEVLLNRIRKHPDIRGLQLHTGEECKVKALADDLFAVCENSGKSLTALKSVLREYCSLSEATVNWNKSTYLLPAQFNLQVEWGMRRVESGEEERFLGVLVSLQVESSSQGLLLQQRISARLRLWGHTWHLSLIGRALVANVALLSIMWFVTTVKEVAEGVIRVIKQLVARFVWKPRAPATEGFLSKVAYDTLTFPRPQGGLGLMDPGRRNQAQLWDWVAKVANAKERDQWFGLAERILMREWELSRPQDVWDCFFIPSFRKRRPKSVFWEPIRKAWHRTPPNTQSPPATRDEVLKQILFENPAITNQAGQTLAADGTTGSFGQAWVRKGVVRISDLWSTSLGGWKPQTEVKAMLRGLQRTEEHWQEIINAIPRDWLEMLGPEGVDPAGTMLGPEGADPAGTWYIPGQEGEDNTLWKVLSVLPSGFRKVERWRCEGPPNQLTKVDEDIIMVWNSPAQARVVTIKGTRPSALIYSWVGKVPLNQLCIDPTAWKWTGTPDEEAALSLQNYSVNIRLMRKTPPSTNFDRLGGQRGQK
;
A
#
# COMPACT_ATOMS: atom_id res chain seq x y z
N MET A 1 -38.42 -12.67 -33.07
CA MET A 1 -38.86 -11.30 -33.41
C MET A 1 -37.68 -10.36 -33.26
N HIS A 2 -37.17 -9.84 -34.37
CA HIS A 2 -36.05 -8.90 -34.46
C HIS A 2 -36.48 -7.52 -33.94
N LEU A 3 -36.00 -7.11 -32.76
CA LEU A 3 -35.96 -5.72 -32.33
C LEU A 3 -34.66 -5.53 -31.54
N ARG A 4 -33.66 -4.95 -32.23
CA ARG A 4 -32.30 -4.74 -31.74
C ARG A 4 -32.04 -3.31 -31.27
N ASP A 5 -33.00 -2.41 -31.35
CA ASP A 5 -32.87 -1.03 -30.88
C ASP A 5 -34.03 -0.67 -29.94
N SER A 6 -33.71 0.10 -28.90
CA SER A 6 -34.49 0.46 -27.69
C SER A 6 -34.74 -0.66 -26.66
N ARG A 7 -33.75 -0.97 -25.80
CA ARG A 7 -33.96 -1.73 -24.55
C ARG A 7 -33.40 -0.96 -23.34
N GLY A 8 -34.25 -0.78 -22.32
CA GLY A 8 -33.95 -0.12 -21.04
C GLY A 8 -33.14 -0.97 -20.05
N ARG A 9 -32.99 -0.46 -18.82
CA ARG A 9 -32.10 -0.99 -17.76
C ARG A 9 -32.55 -2.38 -17.27
N GLY A 10 -31.82 -3.41 -17.65
CA GLY A 10 -31.88 -4.72 -16.98
C GLY A 10 -31.68 -5.89 -17.93
N PHE A 11 -30.43 -6.24 -18.23
CA PHE A 11 -30.13 -7.48 -18.95
C PHE A 11 -30.44 -8.69 -18.07
N PHE A 12 -31.50 -9.44 -18.39
CA PHE A 12 -31.80 -10.73 -17.79
C PHE A 12 -31.50 -11.86 -18.78
N ARG A 13 -30.52 -12.72 -18.47
CA ARG A 13 -30.31 -14.00 -19.16
C ARG A 13 -31.05 -15.09 -18.38
N LEU A 14 -32.14 -15.58 -18.96
CA LEU A 14 -32.91 -16.70 -18.45
C LEU A 14 -32.00 -17.95 -18.41
N ASN A 15 -31.99 -18.70 -17.30
CA ASN A 15 -31.31 -19.99 -17.24
C ASN A 15 -32.19 -21.02 -17.97
N ASP A 16 -31.90 -21.23 -19.25
CA ASP A 16 -32.61 -22.15 -20.16
C ASP A 16 -32.74 -23.58 -19.59
N GLN A 17 -31.78 -24.04 -18.79
CA GLN A 17 -31.83 -25.34 -18.11
C GLN A 17 -33.02 -25.53 -17.15
N VAL A 18 -33.63 -24.44 -16.66
CA VAL A 18 -34.81 -24.54 -15.79
C VAL A 18 -36.06 -24.84 -16.62
N LEU A 19 -36.05 -24.50 -17.92
CA LEU A 19 -37.14 -24.80 -18.84
C LEU A 19 -37.17 -26.27 -19.26
N GLU A 20 -36.07 -27.00 -19.08
CA GLU A 20 -36.01 -28.45 -19.30
C GLU A 20 -36.73 -29.26 -18.20
N VAL A 21 -37.08 -28.61 -17.08
CA VAL A 21 -37.88 -29.26 -16.03
C VAL A 21 -39.29 -29.50 -16.59
N PRO A 22 -39.83 -30.74 -16.52
CA PRO A 22 -41.15 -31.07 -17.05
C PRO A 22 -42.23 -30.12 -16.54
N GLY A 23 -43.08 -29.62 -17.45
CA GLY A 23 -44.17 -28.68 -17.16
C GLY A 23 -43.76 -27.21 -16.99
N VAL A 24 -42.48 -26.89 -16.78
CA VAL A 24 -42.06 -25.49 -16.58
C VAL A 24 -42.11 -24.69 -17.89
N ARG A 25 -41.70 -25.29 -19.01
CA ARG A 25 -41.79 -24.65 -20.33
C ARG A 25 -43.23 -24.33 -20.74
N GLU A 26 -44.13 -25.28 -20.49
CA GLU A 26 -45.57 -25.14 -20.77
C GLU A 26 -46.21 -24.09 -19.86
N TRP A 27 -45.81 -24.07 -18.58
CA TRP A 27 -46.23 -23.02 -17.65
C TRP A 27 -45.77 -21.64 -18.10
N VAL A 28 -44.51 -21.47 -18.50
CA VAL A 28 -43.99 -20.18 -18.99
C VAL A 28 -44.75 -19.75 -20.26
N ALA A 29 -45.01 -20.66 -21.20
CA ALA A 29 -45.77 -20.35 -22.40
C ALA A 29 -47.20 -19.91 -22.08
N THR A 30 -47.88 -20.64 -21.18
CA THR A 30 -49.26 -20.34 -20.74
C THR A 30 -49.32 -19.03 -19.97
N HIS A 31 -48.34 -18.78 -19.10
CA HIS A 31 -48.24 -17.53 -18.33
C HIS A 31 -48.02 -16.33 -19.25
N MET A 32 -47.11 -16.43 -20.22
CA MET A 32 -46.86 -15.33 -21.16
C MET A 32 -48.06 -15.07 -22.08
N ALA A 33 -48.77 -16.12 -22.51
CA ALA A 33 -50.01 -15.97 -23.28
C ALA A 33 -51.14 -15.29 -22.48
N SER A 34 -51.23 -15.58 -21.18
CA SER A 34 -52.15 -14.89 -20.27
C SER A 34 -51.69 -13.45 -19.99
N TRP A 35 -50.37 -13.21 -19.86
CA TRP A 35 -49.78 -11.89 -19.65
C TRP A 35 -49.98 -10.94 -20.82
N GLU A 36 -50.15 -11.44 -22.04
CA GLU A 36 -50.55 -10.65 -23.22
C GLU A 36 -51.83 -9.84 -22.95
N GLN A 37 -52.80 -10.42 -22.22
CA GLN A 37 -54.09 -9.80 -21.92
C GLN A 37 -53.96 -8.65 -20.90
N THR A 38 -52.84 -8.55 -20.18
CA THR A 38 -52.60 -7.50 -19.19
C THR A 38 -51.98 -6.23 -19.80
N ARG A 39 -51.63 -6.25 -21.09
CA ARG A 39 -50.98 -5.12 -21.79
C ARG A 39 -51.73 -3.80 -21.66
N ARG A 40 -53.06 -3.84 -21.63
CA ARG A 40 -53.92 -2.65 -21.48
C ARG A 40 -53.78 -1.92 -20.13
N TYR A 41 -53.15 -2.54 -19.13
CA TYR A 41 -53.01 -1.99 -17.77
C TYR A 41 -51.66 -1.31 -17.52
N PHE A 42 -50.79 -1.22 -18.52
CA PHE A 42 -49.47 -0.59 -18.39
C PHE A 42 -49.35 0.60 -19.35
N GLU A 43 -48.76 1.70 -18.88
CA GLU A 43 -48.62 2.95 -19.65
C GLU A 43 -47.65 2.80 -20.84
N THR A 44 -46.61 1.98 -20.68
CA THR A 44 -45.63 1.71 -21.75
C THR A 44 -45.47 0.23 -22.02
N THR A 45 -45.15 -0.10 -23.28
CA THR A 45 -44.87 -1.50 -23.67
C THR A 45 -43.59 -2.02 -23.00
N ALA A 46 -42.67 -1.14 -22.61
CA ALA A 46 -41.46 -1.50 -21.89
C ALA A 46 -41.77 -1.95 -20.46
N ASP A 47 -42.59 -1.20 -19.71
CA ASP A 47 -42.95 -1.55 -18.33
C ASP A 47 -43.80 -2.82 -18.25
N TRP A 48 -44.69 -3.04 -19.23
CA TRP A 48 -45.44 -4.29 -19.36
C TRP A 48 -44.52 -5.51 -19.58
N LEU A 49 -43.54 -5.36 -20.48
CA LEU A 49 -42.59 -6.42 -20.80
C LEU A 49 -41.68 -6.71 -19.60
N ASP A 50 -41.17 -5.68 -18.93
CA ASP A 50 -40.32 -5.80 -17.76
C ASP A 50 -41.08 -6.43 -16.57
N GLY A 51 -42.35 -6.08 -16.37
CA GLY A 51 -43.22 -6.70 -15.36
C GLY A 51 -43.45 -8.19 -15.60
N GLY A 52 -43.70 -8.59 -16.85
CA GLY A 52 -43.88 -9.99 -17.22
C GLY A 52 -42.60 -10.81 -17.07
N LEU A 53 -41.47 -10.24 -17.49
CA LEU A 53 -40.16 -10.84 -17.33
C LEU A 53 -39.75 -10.95 -15.86
N ALA A 54 -40.04 -9.94 -15.04
CA ALA A 54 -39.76 -9.97 -13.60
C ALA A 54 -40.56 -11.04 -12.87
N THR A 55 -41.85 -11.18 -13.18
CA THR A 55 -42.74 -12.20 -12.59
C THR A 55 -42.29 -13.62 -12.97
N THR A 56 -42.06 -13.83 -14.27
CA THR A 56 -41.53 -15.09 -14.80
C THR A 56 -40.18 -15.43 -14.17
N SER A 57 -39.29 -14.44 -14.05
CA SER A 57 -37.98 -14.59 -13.41
C SER A 57 -38.09 -14.97 -11.93
N GLY A 58 -38.97 -14.31 -11.18
CA GLY A 58 -39.22 -14.62 -9.76
C GLY A 58 -39.62 -16.08 -9.55
N ILE A 59 -40.53 -16.59 -10.38
CA ILE A 59 -41.03 -17.96 -10.31
C ILE A 59 -39.96 -18.96 -10.75
N LEU A 60 -39.26 -18.71 -11.85
CA LEU A 60 -38.14 -19.56 -12.30
C LEU A 60 -37.00 -19.63 -11.26
N ASN A 61 -36.77 -18.56 -10.50
CA ASN A 61 -35.81 -18.55 -9.41
C ASN A 61 -36.26 -19.41 -8.21
N VAL A 62 -37.56 -19.40 -7.88
CA VAL A 62 -38.13 -20.31 -6.87
C VAL A 62 -37.98 -21.77 -7.31
N ILE A 63 -38.36 -22.10 -8.55
CA ILE A 63 -38.22 -23.44 -9.12
C ILE A 63 -36.75 -23.88 -9.09
N SER A 64 -35.83 -23.03 -9.55
CA SER A 64 -34.38 -23.29 -9.52
C SER A 64 -33.88 -23.66 -8.11
N ARG A 65 -34.34 -22.93 -7.07
CA ARG A 65 -34.01 -23.22 -5.67
C ARG A 65 -34.59 -24.54 -5.18
N ILE A 66 -35.82 -24.89 -5.57
CA ILE A 66 -36.46 -26.18 -5.22
C ILE A 66 -35.67 -27.33 -5.84
N VAL A 67 -35.41 -27.28 -7.15
CA VAL A 67 -34.68 -28.35 -7.85
C VAL A 67 -33.24 -28.46 -7.32
N ALA A 68 -32.61 -27.35 -6.92
CA ALA A 68 -31.30 -27.39 -6.28
C ALA A 68 -31.34 -28.03 -4.88
N ARG A 69 -32.40 -27.76 -4.10
CA ARG A 69 -32.60 -28.34 -2.77
C ARG A 69 -32.79 -29.85 -2.84
N GLU A 70 -33.60 -30.34 -3.77
CA GLU A 70 -33.80 -31.79 -3.97
C GLU A 70 -32.51 -32.50 -4.36
N ARG A 71 -31.72 -31.90 -5.26
CA ARG A 71 -30.40 -32.45 -5.65
C ARG A 71 -29.43 -32.51 -4.48
N ASN A 72 -29.33 -31.44 -3.69
CA ASN A 72 -28.47 -31.44 -2.50
C ASN A 72 -28.95 -32.46 -1.45
N LYS A 73 -30.27 -32.72 -1.36
CA LYS A 73 -30.81 -33.77 -0.48
C LYS A 73 -30.37 -35.16 -0.94
N LYS A 74 -30.44 -35.46 -2.24
CA LYS A 74 -29.95 -36.73 -2.83
C LYS A 74 -28.45 -36.93 -2.60
N GLU A 75 -27.65 -35.87 -2.75
CA GLU A 75 -26.21 -35.89 -2.50
C GLU A 75 -25.89 -36.15 -1.01
N ALA A 76 -26.61 -35.50 -0.10
CA ALA A 76 -26.44 -35.71 1.34
C ALA A 76 -26.82 -37.14 1.76
N GLU A 77 -27.88 -37.71 1.17
CA GLU A 77 -28.28 -39.09 1.39
C GLU A 77 -27.25 -40.09 0.88
N CYS A 78 -26.69 -39.85 -0.31
CA CYS A 78 -25.61 -40.67 -0.88
C CYS A 78 -24.35 -40.63 0.01
N LYS A 79 -23.98 -39.44 0.50
CA LYS A 79 -22.86 -39.27 1.43
C LYS A 79 -23.08 -40.01 2.75
N ARG A 80 -24.28 -39.90 3.34
CA ARG A 80 -24.64 -40.63 4.57
C ARG A 80 -24.53 -42.15 4.38
N ARG A 81 -24.96 -42.67 3.23
CA ARG A 81 -24.82 -44.10 2.89
C ARG A 81 -23.35 -44.54 2.80
N VAL A 82 -22.44 -43.68 2.36
CA VAL A 82 -20.98 -43.97 2.35
C VAL A 82 -20.46 -44.01 3.78
N GLU A 83 -20.81 -43.04 4.62
CA GLU A 83 -20.40 -42.96 6.03
C GLU A 83 -20.91 -44.19 6.83
N GLU A 84 -22.18 -44.60 6.62
CA GLU A 84 -22.76 -45.81 7.22
C GLU A 84 -22.04 -47.11 6.80
N ALA A 85 -21.51 -47.16 5.57
CA ALA A 85 -20.74 -48.31 5.10
C ALA A 85 -19.33 -48.32 5.72
N GLU A 86 -18.73 -47.15 5.92
CA GLU A 86 -17.42 -47.00 6.57
C GLU A 86 -17.47 -47.41 8.04
N GLU A 87 -18.48 -46.98 8.78
CA GLU A 87 -18.67 -47.34 10.20
C GLU A 87 -18.86 -48.86 10.39
N LYS A 88 -19.59 -49.51 9.47
CA LYS A 88 -19.80 -50.98 9.51
C LYS A 88 -18.56 -51.80 9.14
N MET A 89 -17.56 -51.21 8.48
CA MET A 89 -16.28 -51.89 8.24
C MET A 89 -15.47 -52.05 9.54
N GLU A 90 -15.68 -51.22 10.55
CA GLU A 90 -14.90 -51.22 11.80
C GLU A 90 -15.30 -52.33 12.79
N GLY A 91 -16.41 -53.07 12.54
CA GLY A 91 -16.98 -54.02 13.50
C GLY A 91 -16.52 -55.50 13.42
N HIS A 92 -16.08 -56.02 12.27
CA HIS A 92 -15.59 -57.43 12.14
C HIS A 92 -14.80 -57.69 10.83
N PRO A 93 -13.74 -58.54 10.83
CA PRO A 93 -12.88 -58.75 9.66
C PRO A 93 -13.56 -59.40 8.44
N ILE A 94 -14.52 -60.31 8.65
CA ILE A 94 -15.25 -61.00 7.56
C ILE A 94 -16.29 -60.07 6.92
N SER A 95 -16.92 -59.20 7.72
CA SER A 95 -17.84 -58.18 7.21
C SER A 95 -17.12 -57.02 6.53
N ALA A 96 -15.85 -56.76 6.87
CA ALA A 96 -15.05 -55.69 6.28
C ALA A 96 -14.88 -55.83 4.76
N MET A 97 -14.68 -57.05 4.23
CA MET A 97 -14.55 -57.25 2.77
C MET A 97 -15.85 -56.98 2.03
N VAL A 98 -17.00 -57.40 2.58
CA VAL A 98 -18.32 -57.16 1.98
C VAL A 98 -18.68 -55.68 2.02
N TRP A 99 -18.45 -55.02 3.16
CA TRP A 99 -18.70 -53.59 3.31
C TRP A 99 -17.68 -52.72 2.54
N ALA A 100 -16.46 -53.20 2.28
CA ALA A 100 -15.50 -52.52 1.41
C ALA A 100 -15.99 -52.48 -0.05
N ALA A 101 -16.52 -53.59 -0.57
CA ALA A 101 -17.12 -53.64 -1.91
C ALA A 101 -18.37 -52.75 -2.00
N GLU A 102 -19.21 -52.76 -0.95
CA GLU A 102 -20.40 -51.90 -0.88
C GLU A 102 -20.03 -50.41 -0.74
N ARG A 103 -18.97 -50.08 0.00
CA ARG A 103 -18.41 -48.73 0.09
C ARG A 103 -17.92 -48.26 -1.27
N GLU A 104 -17.17 -49.07 -2.01
CA GLU A 104 -16.67 -48.73 -3.33
C GLU A 104 -17.82 -48.44 -4.32
N ARG A 105 -18.88 -49.24 -4.28
CA ARG A 105 -20.10 -49.01 -5.05
C ARG A 105 -20.76 -47.68 -4.69
N ARG A 106 -20.97 -47.41 -3.40
CA ARG A 106 -21.61 -46.15 -2.93
C ARG A 106 -20.75 -44.92 -3.21
N LEU A 107 -19.43 -45.05 -3.13
CA LEU A 107 -18.48 -43.98 -3.44
C LEU A 107 -18.50 -43.66 -4.94
N SER A 108 -18.69 -44.69 -5.79
CA SER A 108 -18.90 -44.54 -7.24
C SER A 108 -20.24 -43.87 -7.58
N GLU A 109 -21.31 -44.19 -6.85
CA GLU A 109 -22.59 -43.47 -6.96
C GLU A 109 -22.42 -41.99 -6.59
N TRP A 110 -21.64 -41.69 -5.55
CA TRP A 110 -21.40 -40.31 -5.10
C TRP A 110 -20.53 -39.52 -6.09
N THR A 111 -19.47 -40.11 -6.64
CA THR A 111 -18.64 -39.46 -7.67
C THR A 111 -19.42 -39.19 -8.95
N ALA A 112 -20.30 -40.09 -9.38
CA ALA A 112 -21.18 -39.85 -10.52
C ALA A 112 -22.07 -38.60 -10.32
N ILE A 113 -22.63 -38.42 -9.11
CA ILE A 113 -23.43 -37.23 -8.76
C ILE A 113 -22.56 -35.95 -8.76
N GLN A 114 -21.30 -36.03 -8.31
CA GLN A 114 -20.37 -34.89 -8.38
C GLN A 114 -20.01 -34.50 -9.81
N ASP A 115 -19.76 -35.48 -10.68
CA ASP A 115 -19.41 -35.27 -12.09
C ASP A 115 -20.58 -34.64 -12.88
N GLU A 116 -21.81 -35.08 -12.62
CA GLU A 116 -23.01 -34.48 -13.21
C GLU A 116 -23.22 -33.03 -12.76
N LYS A 117 -22.97 -32.76 -11.47
CA LYS A 117 -23.01 -31.41 -10.89
C LYS A 117 -21.95 -30.52 -11.55
N GLU A 118 -20.72 -31.01 -11.73
CA GLU A 118 -19.60 -30.29 -12.36
C GLU A 118 -19.91 -29.90 -13.82
N LYS A 119 -20.41 -30.85 -14.63
CA LYS A 119 -20.83 -30.58 -16.02
C LYS A 119 -21.85 -29.45 -16.07
N ARG A 120 -22.88 -29.52 -15.23
CA ARG A 120 -23.93 -28.51 -15.17
C ARG A 120 -23.42 -27.14 -14.74
N TRP A 121 -22.51 -27.07 -13.77
CA TRP A 121 -21.86 -25.82 -13.37
C TRP A 121 -21.07 -25.19 -14.51
N THR A 122 -20.36 -26.02 -15.27
CA THR A 122 -19.59 -25.58 -16.43
C THR A 122 -20.50 -24.96 -17.49
N ASP A 123 -21.66 -25.55 -17.74
CA ASP A 123 -22.62 -25.02 -18.71
C ASP A 123 -23.30 -23.72 -18.22
N ILE A 124 -23.60 -23.61 -16.93
CA ILE A 124 -24.11 -22.35 -16.34
C ILE A 124 -23.07 -21.22 -16.48
N LEU A 125 -21.78 -21.53 -16.34
CA LEU A 125 -20.70 -20.55 -16.48
C LEU A 125 -20.53 -20.10 -17.94
N LYS A 126 -20.66 -21.02 -18.91
CA LYS A 126 -20.70 -20.69 -20.35
C LYS A 126 -21.85 -19.75 -20.70
N VAL A 127 -23.07 -20.03 -20.21
CA VAL A 127 -24.26 -19.17 -20.43
C VAL A 127 -24.05 -17.76 -19.87
N LYS A 128 -23.24 -17.62 -18.80
CA LYS A 128 -22.85 -16.33 -18.20
C LYS A 128 -21.65 -15.66 -18.88
N GLY A 129 -21.10 -16.25 -19.95
CA GLY A 129 -19.94 -15.71 -20.67
C GLY A 129 -18.62 -15.81 -19.90
N ILE A 130 -18.52 -16.73 -18.95
CA ILE A 130 -17.32 -16.96 -18.16
C ILE A 130 -16.66 -18.23 -18.70
N GLU A 131 -15.57 -18.08 -19.45
CA GLU A 131 -14.73 -19.21 -19.87
C GLU A 131 -13.93 -19.72 -18.68
N THR A 132 -14.24 -20.93 -18.21
CA THR A 132 -13.46 -21.63 -17.20
C THR A 132 -12.71 -22.80 -17.82
N SER A 133 -11.37 -22.75 -17.78
CA SER A 133 -10.49 -23.82 -18.26
C SER A 133 -10.11 -24.84 -17.17
N ASP A 134 -10.54 -24.66 -15.91
CA ASP A 134 -10.14 -25.49 -14.76
C ASP A 134 -11.35 -26.04 -13.98
N LYS A 135 -11.22 -27.27 -13.48
CA LYS A 135 -12.16 -27.93 -12.56
C LYS A 135 -12.18 -27.21 -11.22
N MET A 136 -13.30 -26.60 -10.83
CA MET A 136 -13.40 -25.87 -9.56
C MET A 136 -14.75 -26.10 -8.88
N THR A 137 -14.72 -26.65 -7.67
CA THR A 137 -15.93 -26.84 -6.86
C THR A 137 -16.45 -25.52 -6.29
N LYS A 138 -17.77 -25.44 -6.03
CA LYS A 138 -18.43 -24.27 -5.43
C LYS A 138 -17.78 -23.83 -4.12
N GLU A 139 -17.35 -24.79 -3.30
CA GLU A 139 -16.68 -24.52 -2.02
C GLU A 139 -15.27 -23.94 -2.21
N ASN A 140 -14.51 -24.41 -3.20
CA ASN A 140 -13.19 -23.87 -3.52
C ASN A 140 -13.29 -22.44 -4.05
N PHE A 141 -14.28 -22.14 -4.89
CA PHE A 141 -14.53 -20.78 -5.36
C PHE A 141 -14.96 -19.83 -4.22
N GLN A 142 -15.84 -20.28 -3.33
CA GLN A 142 -16.25 -19.49 -2.15
C GLN A 142 -15.11 -19.25 -1.16
N ARG A 143 -14.07 -20.10 -1.14
CA ARG A 143 -12.85 -19.90 -0.36
C ARG A 143 -11.85 -18.94 -1.02
N LEU A 144 -11.88 -18.82 -2.35
CA LEU A 144 -11.02 -17.92 -3.12
C LEU A 144 -11.55 -16.48 -3.15
N LEU A 145 -12.86 -16.30 -2.98
CA LEU A 145 -13.44 -14.97 -2.77
C LEU A 145 -13.21 -14.55 -1.30
N PRO A 146 -12.77 -13.30 -1.03
CA PRO A 146 -12.92 -12.76 0.32
C PRO A 146 -14.40 -12.86 0.69
N LYS A 147 -14.73 -13.26 1.93
CA LYS A 147 -16.11 -13.20 2.45
C LYS A 147 -16.59 -11.75 2.41
N ARG A 148 -17.05 -11.29 1.24
CA ARG A 148 -17.70 -9.99 1.08
C ARG A 148 -19.12 -10.18 1.54
N THR A 149 -19.34 -10.04 2.83
CA THR A 149 -20.57 -9.42 3.31
C THR A 149 -20.39 -7.92 3.08
N GLN A 150 -20.46 -7.46 1.83
CA GLN A 150 -20.79 -6.05 1.60
C GLN A 150 -22.26 -5.92 1.98
N GLN A 151 -22.53 -5.65 3.26
CA GLN A 151 -23.72 -4.89 3.58
C GLN A 151 -23.55 -3.56 2.82
N GLN A 152 -24.38 -3.32 1.82
CA GLN A 152 -24.53 -1.97 1.30
C GLN A 152 -24.93 -1.09 2.48
N MET A 153 -24.08 -0.13 2.84
CA MET A 153 -24.53 1.00 3.65
C MET A 153 -25.48 1.81 2.77
N VAL A 154 -26.77 1.68 3.04
CA VAL A 154 -27.79 2.58 2.52
C VAL A 154 -27.89 3.75 3.50
N GLU A 155 -27.82 4.96 2.97
CA GLU A 155 -28.14 6.18 3.71
C GLU A 155 -29.61 6.09 4.17
N LEU A 156 -29.83 5.87 5.48
CA LEU A 156 -31.18 5.83 6.03
C LEU A 156 -31.63 7.27 6.32
N ARG A 157 -32.50 7.79 5.46
CA ARG A 157 -33.24 9.03 5.72
C ARG A 157 -34.39 8.75 6.68
N HIS A 158 -34.65 9.67 7.59
CA HIS A 158 -35.71 9.54 8.59
C HIS A 158 -37.08 9.44 7.88
N PRO A 159 -37.89 8.39 8.13
CA PRO A 159 -39.06 8.07 7.30
C PRO A 159 -40.22 9.09 7.39
N PHE A 160 -40.15 10.06 8.31
CA PHE A 160 -41.25 11.01 8.57
C PHE A 160 -40.81 12.48 8.69
N ASP A 161 -39.51 12.81 8.60
CA ASP A 161 -39.01 14.20 8.72
C ASP A 161 -37.72 14.37 7.92
N ALA A 162 -37.78 15.19 6.86
CA ALA A 162 -36.66 15.44 5.95
C ALA A 162 -35.60 16.41 6.50
N THR A 163 -35.84 17.05 7.65
CA THR A 163 -34.99 18.10 8.22
C THR A 163 -34.23 17.68 9.47
N ALA A 164 -34.48 16.48 10.01
CA ALA A 164 -33.82 15.98 11.21
C ALA A 164 -32.31 15.68 10.98
N PRO A 165 -31.40 16.08 11.90
CA PRO A 165 -29.98 15.76 11.79
C PRO A 165 -29.72 14.25 11.94
N THR A 166 -28.70 13.76 11.22
CA THR A 166 -28.37 12.35 10.95
C THR A 166 -27.96 11.48 12.16
N THR A 167 -28.19 11.90 13.40
CA THR A 167 -27.59 11.33 14.61
C THR A 167 -28.47 10.36 15.43
N CYS A 168 -29.74 10.12 15.06
CA CYS A 168 -30.60 9.21 15.85
C CYS A 168 -30.34 7.70 15.63
N ALA A 169 -29.81 7.27 14.47
CA ALA A 169 -29.68 5.84 14.17
C ALA A 169 -28.56 5.15 14.98
N ALA A 170 -27.42 5.82 15.21
CA ALA A 170 -26.31 5.25 15.99
C ALA A 170 -26.66 5.11 17.47
N TYR A 171 -27.35 6.11 18.04
CA TYR A 171 -27.86 6.04 19.41
C TYR A 171 -28.80 4.85 19.57
N ALA A 172 -29.83 4.74 18.72
CA ALA A 172 -30.79 3.63 18.77
C ALA A 172 -30.14 2.24 18.59
N LEU A 173 -29.10 2.13 17.75
CA LEU A 173 -28.38 0.87 17.51
C LEU A 173 -27.65 0.34 18.74
N TYR A 174 -27.22 1.21 19.65
CA TYR A 174 -26.40 0.82 20.81
C TYR A 174 -27.13 0.96 22.15
N THR A 175 -28.12 1.85 22.29
CA THR A 175 -28.85 2.05 23.56
C THR A 175 -29.96 1.05 23.83
N VAL A 176 -30.56 0.46 22.79
CA VAL A 176 -31.62 -0.56 22.93
C VAL A 176 -31.12 -1.95 22.51
N SER A 177 -29.80 -2.14 22.53
CA SER A 177 -29.19 -3.35 22.01
C SER A 177 -29.31 -4.51 23.00
N THR A 178 -29.83 -5.65 22.54
CA THR A 178 -29.86 -6.90 23.28
C THR A 178 -28.87 -7.92 22.70
N SER A 179 -28.51 -8.93 23.48
CA SER A 179 -27.69 -10.07 23.06
C SER A 179 -28.24 -11.36 23.66
N ALA A 180 -27.89 -12.51 23.08
CA ALA A 180 -28.22 -13.82 23.61
C ALA A 180 -27.03 -14.77 23.39
N VAL A 181 -26.84 -15.74 24.29
CA VAL A 181 -25.75 -16.72 24.22
C VAL A 181 -26.26 -18.00 23.59
N MET A 182 -25.56 -18.51 22.58
CA MET A 182 -25.86 -19.82 21.99
C MET A 182 -24.93 -20.89 22.58
N VAL A 183 -25.49 -21.89 23.24
CA VAL A 183 -24.77 -23.04 23.79
C VAL A 183 -25.37 -24.31 23.19
N ASN A 184 -24.56 -25.10 22.47
CA ASN A 184 -24.98 -26.36 21.85
C ASN A 184 -26.24 -26.25 20.96
N GLY A 185 -26.43 -25.12 20.28
CA GLY A 185 -27.60 -24.87 19.42
C GLY A 185 -28.83 -24.33 20.16
N HIS A 186 -28.78 -24.19 21.48
CA HIS A 186 -29.82 -23.54 22.27
C HIS A 186 -29.45 -22.09 22.56
N LEU A 187 -30.38 -21.17 22.31
CA LEU A 187 -30.20 -19.75 22.57
C LEU A 187 -30.74 -19.41 23.96
N SER A 188 -30.01 -18.60 24.73
CA SER A 188 -30.52 -18.03 25.98
C SER A 188 -31.65 -17.04 25.71
N GLU A 189 -32.37 -16.66 26.77
CA GLU A 189 -33.20 -15.47 26.73
C GLU A 189 -32.35 -14.23 26.36
N PRO A 190 -32.88 -13.29 25.55
CA PRO A 190 -32.19 -12.05 25.24
C PRO A 190 -32.01 -11.19 26.50
N PHE A 191 -30.81 -10.64 26.68
CA PHE A 191 -30.49 -9.68 27.74
C PHE A 191 -30.02 -8.35 27.15
N ALA A 192 -30.29 -7.25 27.83
CA ALA A 192 -29.85 -5.92 27.42
C ALA A 192 -28.34 -5.78 27.57
N LEU A 193 -27.69 -5.16 26.58
CA LEU A 193 -26.29 -4.79 26.64
C LEU A 193 -26.17 -3.43 27.32
N SER A 194 -25.65 -3.41 28.54
CA SER A 194 -25.32 -2.19 29.28
C SER A 194 -23.95 -1.62 28.92
N ARG A 195 -23.04 -2.47 28.43
CA ARG A 195 -21.65 -2.15 28.07
C ARG A 195 -21.19 -2.97 26.87
N SER A 196 -20.15 -2.47 26.19
CA SER A 196 -19.52 -3.07 25.00
C SER A 196 -20.25 -2.80 23.68
N LEU A 197 -19.48 -2.86 22.59
CA LEU A 197 -19.98 -2.78 21.22
C LEU A 197 -20.06 -4.19 20.62
N ARG A 198 -21.09 -4.44 19.80
CA ARG A 198 -21.27 -5.73 19.12
C ARG A 198 -20.07 -6.03 18.21
N GLN A 199 -19.35 -7.12 18.46
CA GLN A 199 -18.28 -7.57 17.58
C GLN A 199 -18.85 -7.95 16.20
N GLY A 200 -18.19 -7.50 15.14
CA GLY A 200 -18.69 -7.64 13.76
C GLY A 200 -19.60 -6.49 13.30
N CYS A 201 -19.97 -5.55 14.18
CA CYS A 201 -20.60 -4.31 13.75
C CYS A 201 -19.60 -3.41 13.01
N SER A 202 -19.96 -2.92 11.83
CA SER A 202 -19.11 -2.07 10.99
C SER A 202 -18.79 -0.71 11.63
N LEU A 203 -19.68 -0.18 12.46
CA LEU A 203 -19.52 1.12 13.12
C LEU A 203 -18.70 1.04 14.42
N ALA A 204 -18.64 -0.15 15.05
CA ALA A 204 -17.99 -0.32 16.35
C ALA A 204 -16.50 0.09 16.37
N PRO A 205 -15.66 -0.24 15.36
CA PRO A 205 -14.26 0.21 15.33
C PRO A 205 -14.12 1.74 15.33
N LEU A 206 -14.99 2.46 14.63
CA LEU A 206 -14.93 3.91 14.56
C LEU A 206 -15.29 4.55 15.89
N VAL A 207 -16.35 4.05 16.53
CA VAL A 207 -16.76 4.51 17.88
C VAL A 207 -15.65 4.26 18.90
N PHE A 208 -14.98 3.11 18.82
CA PHE A 208 -13.83 2.82 19.67
C PHE A 208 -12.67 3.81 19.44
N VAL A 209 -12.34 4.13 18.19
CA VAL A 209 -11.31 5.13 17.86
C VAL A 209 -11.66 6.51 18.43
N LEU A 210 -12.92 6.95 18.27
CA LEU A 210 -13.38 8.24 18.82
C LEU A 210 -13.26 8.29 20.35
N GLN A 211 -13.63 7.20 21.04
CA GLN A 211 -13.50 7.11 22.49
C GLN A 211 -12.03 7.13 22.93
N LEU A 212 -11.17 6.36 22.27
CA LEU A 212 -9.74 6.28 22.60
C LEU A 212 -9.00 7.60 22.33
N GLU A 213 -9.43 8.36 21.32
CA GLU A 213 -8.82 9.65 20.96
C GLU A 213 -8.94 10.68 22.11
N VAL A 214 -9.92 10.56 23.02
CA VAL A 214 -9.98 11.36 24.26
C VAL A 214 -8.75 11.13 25.14
N LEU A 215 -8.38 9.87 25.36
CA LEU A 215 -7.16 9.50 26.10
C LEU A 215 -5.91 10.02 25.39
N LEU A 216 -5.82 9.80 24.06
CA LEU A 216 -4.65 10.20 23.29
C LEU A 216 -4.45 11.72 23.33
N ASN A 217 -5.52 12.50 23.20
CA ASN A 217 -5.47 13.95 23.32
C ASN A 217 -5.08 14.41 24.71
N ARG A 218 -5.59 13.75 25.77
CA ARG A 218 -5.20 14.03 27.15
C ARG A 218 -3.70 13.81 27.35
N ILE A 219 -3.15 12.71 26.85
CA ILE A 219 -1.71 12.42 26.91
C ILE A 219 -0.89 13.46 26.12
N ARG A 220 -1.30 13.77 24.88
CA ARG A 220 -0.59 14.72 24.01
C ARG A 220 -0.49 16.12 24.64
N LYS A 221 -1.61 16.61 25.21
CA LYS A 221 -1.74 17.95 25.78
C LYS A 221 -1.29 18.07 27.25
N HIS A 222 -1.02 16.96 27.94
CA HIS A 222 -0.63 17.03 29.34
C HIS A 222 0.75 17.72 29.49
N PRO A 223 0.88 18.78 30.31
CA PRO A 223 2.10 19.58 30.41
C PRO A 223 3.26 18.80 31.07
N ASP A 224 2.93 17.88 31.98
CA ASP A 224 3.93 17.11 32.71
C ASP A 224 4.33 15.81 32.00
N ILE A 225 3.55 15.33 31.03
CA ILE A 225 3.94 14.14 30.26
C ILE A 225 4.90 14.61 29.19
N ARG A 226 6.17 14.27 29.36
CA ARG A 226 7.25 14.55 28.41
C ARG A 226 7.55 13.31 27.59
N GLY A 227 7.57 13.45 26.28
CA GLY A 227 7.90 12.42 25.31
C GLY A 227 9.25 12.66 24.65
N LEU A 228 9.44 12.12 23.45
CA LEU A 228 10.65 12.35 22.68
C LEU A 228 10.51 13.65 21.88
N GLN A 229 11.28 14.68 22.25
CA GLN A 229 11.35 15.95 21.53
C GLN A 229 12.00 15.76 20.15
N LEU A 230 11.31 16.20 19.10
CA LEU A 230 11.85 16.27 17.74
C LEU A 230 12.42 17.68 17.48
N HIS A 231 13.32 17.76 16.51
CA HIS A 231 13.90 19.05 16.09
C HIS A 231 12.86 19.95 15.38
N THR A 232 11.72 19.39 14.96
CA THR A 232 10.58 20.12 14.38
C THR A 232 9.80 20.92 15.43
N GLY A 233 10.12 20.78 16.71
CA GLY A 233 9.35 21.35 17.83
C GLY A 233 8.23 20.42 18.32
N GLU A 234 7.90 19.37 17.56
CA GLU A 234 6.93 18.36 17.97
C GLU A 234 7.47 17.39 19.02
N GLU A 235 6.57 16.81 19.80
CA GLU A 235 6.90 15.84 20.85
C GLU A 235 6.16 14.52 20.61
N CYS A 236 6.91 13.44 20.40
CA CYS A 236 6.36 12.10 20.25
C CYS A 236 5.98 11.54 21.62
N LYS A 237 4.68 11.47 21.93
CA LYS A 237 4.17 10.97 23.23
C LYS A 237 3.38 9.67 23.14
N VAL A 238 2.47 9.53 22.18
CA VAL A 238 1.56 8.37 22.13
C VAL A 238 1.08 8.08 20.71
N LYS A 239 0.93 6.79 20.40
CA LYS A 239 0.25 6.24 19.21
C LYS A 239 -0.60 5.05 19.64
N ALA A 240 -1.64 4.73 18.87
CA ALA A 240 -2.46 3.55 19.13
C ALA A 240 -2.94 2.91 17.82
N LEU A 241 -3.13 1.59 17.85
CA LEU A 241 -3.81 0.85 16.81
C LEU A 241 -4.80 -0.12 17.48
N ALA A 242 -6.10 0.15 17.33
CA ALA A 242 -7.12 -0.50 18.15
C ALA A 242 -6.73 -0.38 19.65
N ASP A 243 -6.76 -1.48 20.41
CA ASP A 243 -6.43 -1.54 21.83
C ASP A 243 -4.91 -1.53 22.13
N ASP A 244 -4.06 -1.71 21.12
CA ASP A 244 -2.60 -1.65 21.28
C ASP A 244 -2.13 -0.17 21.37
N LEU A 245 -1.86 0.29 22.59
CA LEU A 245 -1.33 1.64 22.88
C LEU A 245 0.19 1.62 23.03
N PHE A 246 0.86 2.52 22.33
CA PHE A 246 2.31 2.76 22.40
C PHE A 246 2.57 4.16 22.93
N ALA A 247 3.25 4.25 24.08
CA ALA A 247 3.63 5.53 24.69
C ALA A 247 5.15 5.70 24.73
N VAL A 248 5.60 6.93 24.49
CA VAL A 248 6.98 7.37 24.66
C VAL A 248 6.94 8.42 25.76
N CYS A 249 7.61 8.12 26.86
CA CYS A 249 7.59 8.96 28.06
C CYS A 249 8.99 9.05 28.64
N GLU A 250 9.39 10.25 29.05
CA GLU A 250 10.60 10.47 29.83
C GLU A 250 10.54 9.65 31.11
N ASN A 251 11.62 8.95 31.44
CA ASN A 251 11.75 8.17 32.67
C ASN A 251 12.02 9.09 33.88
N SER A 252 11.10 10.01 34.15
CA SER A 252 11.10 10.89 35.31
C SER A 252 9.88 10.60 36.19
N GLY A 253 10.03 10.72 37.51
CA GLY A 253 8.93 10.45 38.44
C GLY A 253 7.69 11.30 38.14
N LYS A 254 7.89 12.57 37.76
CA LYS A 254 6.82 13.50 37.39
C LYS A 254 6.07 13.06 36.12
N SER A 255 6.81 12.78 35.04
CA SER A 255 6.22 12.43 33.74
C SER A 255 5.52 11.07 33.76
N LEU A 256 6.14 10.05 34.37
CA LEU A 256 5.54 8.73 34.48
C LEU A 256 4.33 8.73 35.42
N THR A 257 4.36 9.47 36.53
CA THR A 257 3.19 9.57 37.43
C THR A 257 2.01 10.24 36.72
N ALA A 258 2.27 11.30 35.96
CA ALA A 258 1.25 11.96 35.14
C ALA A 258 0.63 11.01 34.11
N LEU A 259 1.44 10.25 33.37
CA LEU A 259 0.94 9.27 32.39
C LEU A 259 0.13 8.16 33.06
N LYS A 260 0.60 7.63 34.21
CA LYS A 260 -0.13 6.63 35.00
C LYS A 260 -1.47 7.17 35.51
N SER A 261 -1.51 8.43 35.95
CA SER A 261 -2.72 9.09 36.41
C SER A 261 -3.74 9.25 35.29
N VAL A 262 -3.30 9.71 34.11
CA VAL A 262 -4.18 9.86 32.94
C VAL A 262 -4.76 8.52 32.49
N LEU A 263 -3.97 7.45 32.50
CA LEU A 263 -4.47 6.11 32.19
C LEU A 263 -5.51 5.62 33.22
N ARG A 264 -5.27 5.85 34.51
CA ARG A 264 -6.21 5.49 35.59
C ARG A 264 -7.52 6.28 35.50
N GLU A 265 -7.43 7.57 35.23
CA GLU A 265 -8.59 8.44 35.02
C GLU A 265 -9.43 7.93 33.85
N TYR A 266 -8.80 7.63 32.71
CA TYR A 266 -9.48 7.04 31.57
C TYR A 266 -10.11 5.68 31.90
N CYS A 267 -9.42 4.80 32.60
CA CYS A 267 -9.98 3.52 33.05
C CYS A 267 -11.23 3.71 33.92
N SER A 268 -11.21 4.68 34.84
CA SER A 268 -12.35 4.98 35.70
C SER A 268 -13.54 5.55 34.92
N LEU A 269 -13.29 6.35 33.88
CA LEU A 269 -14.35 7.01 33.09
C LEU A 269 -14.94 6.10 32.00
N SER A 270 -14.11 5.24 31.40
CA SER A 270 -14.51 4.39 30.28
C SER A 270 -14.89 2.97 30.67
N GLU A 271 -14.69 2.60 31.94
CA GLU A 271 -14.73 1.21 32.44
C GLU A 271 -13.74 0.26 31.73
N ALA A 272 -12.84 0.79 30.90
CA ALA A 272 -11.76 0.02 30.32
C ALA A 272 -10.68 -0.27 31.36
N THR A 273 -9.99 -1.39 31.24
CA THR A 273 -8.88 -1.75 32.14
C THR A 273 -7.62 -2.06 31.35
N VAL A 274 -6.48 -1.50 31.76
CA VAL A 274 -5.17 -1.85 31.18
C VAL A 274 -4.76 -3.24 31.64
N ASN A 275 -4.36 -4.09 30.69
CA ASN A 275 -3.82 -5.41 31.01
C ASN A 275 -2.32 -5.33 31.29
N TRP A 276 -1.94 -4.96 32.51
CA TRP A 276 -0.55 -4.78 32.92
C TRP A 276 0.32 -6.03 32.72
N ASN A 277 -0.26 -7.23 32.85
CA ASN A 277 0.44 -8.51 32.62
C ASN A 277 0.87 -8.71 31.16
N LYS A 278 0.15 -8.09 30.21
CA LYS A 278 0.51 -8.08 28.78
C LYS A 278 1.29 -6.84 28.38
N SER A 279 1.35 -5.83 29.24
CA SER A 279 2.05 -4.58 28.98
C SER A 279 3.54 -4.71 29.29
N THR A 280 4.38 -4.25 28.37
CA THR A 280 5.83 -4.31 28.49
C THR A 280 6.45 -2.93 28.26
N TYR A 281 7.66 -2.72 28.80
CA TYR A 281 8.42 -1.49 28.55
C TYR A 281 9.85 -1.79 28.09
N LEU A 282 10.37 -0.88 27.27
CA LEU A 282 11.73 -0.89 26.75
C LEU A 282 12.50 0.27 27.41
N LEU A 283 13.43 -0.06 28.29
CA LEU A 283 14.33 0.90 28.94
C LEU A 283 15.76 0.34 28.95
N PRO A 284 16.80 1.09 28.50
CA PRO A 284 18.17 0.60 28.49
C PRO A 284 18.64 0.11 29.87
N ALA A 285 19.37 -1.01 29.90
CA ALA A 285 19.73 -1.76 31.13
C ALA A 285 20.31 -0.87 32.25
N GLN A 286 21.05 0.17 31.88
CA GLN A 286 21.67 1.11 32.82
C GLN A 286 20.69 2.01 33.59
N PHE A 287 19.40 2.05 33.22
CA PHE A 287 18.39 2.84 33.90
C PHE A 287 17.37 1.95 34.61
N ASN A 288 16.92 2.39 35.78
CA ASN A 288 15.81 1.83 36.53
C ASN A 288 14.53 2.65 36.27
N LEU A 289 13.39 1.97 36.22
CA LEU A 289 12.10 2.60 36.02
C LEU A 289 11.73 3.43 37.26
N GLN A 290 11.43 4.72 37.08
CA GLN A 290 11.17 5.62 38.22
C GLN A 290 9.80 5.41 38.88
N VAL A 291 8.84 4.80 38.18
CA VAL A 291 7.50 4.53 38.69
C VAL A 291 7.09 3.12 38.26
N GLU A 292 6.85 2.21 39.20
CA GLU A 292 6.45 0.83 38.90
C GLU A 292 4.95 0.69 38.64
N TRP A 293 4.60 0.02 37.54
CA TRP A 293 3.23 -0.10 37.03
C TRP A 293 2.75 -1.56 36.95
N GLY A 294 3.60 -2.54 37.35
CA GLY A 294 3.34 -3.96 37.14
C GLY A 294 3.60 -4.46 35.72
N MET A 295 4.27 -3.64 34.89
CA MET A 295 4.69 -4.00 33.54
C MET A 295 5.99 -4.81 33.57
N ARG A 296 6.15 -5.74 32.64
CA ARG A 296 7.40 -6.48 32.47
C ARG A 296 8.42 -5.64 31.67
N ARG A 297 9.68 -5.61 32.11
CA ARG A 297 10.81 -5.11 31.32
C ARG A 297 11.14 -6.11 30.22
N VAL A 298 11.35 -5.63 28.99
CA VAL A 298 12.00 -6.42 27.95
C VAL A 298 13.51 -6.31 28.17
N GLU A 299 14.15 -7.42 28.53
CA GLU A 299 15.58 -7.44 28.87
C GLU A 299 16.48 -7.34 27.62
N SER A 300 17.76 -7.03 27.83
CA SER A 300 18.73 -7.04 26.73
C SER A 300 18.86 -8.45 26.15
N GLY A 301 18.86 -8.57 24.82
CA GLY A 301 18.80 -9.85 24.12
C GLY A 301 17.40 -10.44 23.92
N GLU A 302 16.37 -9.92 24.59
CA GLU A 302 14.98 -10.34 24.38
C GLU A 302 14.31 -9.54 23.25
N GLU A 303 13.36 -10.17 22.56
CA GLU A 303 12.51 -9.52 21.55
C GLU A 303 11.05 -9.57 21.98
N GLU A 304 10.35 -8.44 21.88
CA GLU A 304 8.92 -8.33 22.16
C GLU A 304 8.12 -8.15 20.86
N ARG A 305 6.96 -8.78 20.76
CA ARG A 305 6.14 -8.71 19.56
C ARG A 305 5.23 -7.50 19.60
N PHE A 306 5.53 -6.51 18.78
CA PHE A 306 4.68 -5.33 18.58
C PHE A 306 4.06 -5.33 17.17
N LEU A 307 2.72 -5.36 17.10
CA LEU A 307 1.96 -5.38 15.83
C LEU A 307 2.36 -6.47 14.83
N GLY A 308 2.99 -7.56 15.28
CA GLY A 308 3.47 -8.65 14.42
C GLY A 308 4.94 -8.57 14.01
N VAL A 309 5.66 -7.53 14.43
CA VAL A 309 7.11 -7.38 14.27
C VAL A 309 7.79 -7.50 15.63
N LEU A 310 8.90 -8.22 15.69
CA LEU A 310 9.74 -8.32 16.86
C LEU A 310 10.61 -7.07 17.03
N VAL A 311 10.53 -6.45 18.20
CA VAL A 311 11.25 -5.21 18.57
C VAL A 311 12.11 -5.48 19.79
N SER A 312 13.31 -4.89 19.83
CA SER A 312 14.26 -5.05 20.93
C SER A 312 15.18 -3.82 21.02
N LEU A 313 15.86 -3.66 22.15
CA LEU A 313 16.81 -2.56 22.37
C LEU A 313 18.21 -2.87 21.84
N GLN A 314 18.66 -4.14 21.90
CA GLN A 314 20.04 -4.53 21.62
C GLN A 314 20.09 -5.99 21.11
N VAL A 315 19.75 -6.22 19.84
CA VAL A 315 19.87 -7.57 19.25
C VAL A 315 20.63 -7.51 17.93
N GLU A 316 21.69 -8.30 17.84
CA GLU A 316 22.51 -8.49 16.63
C GLU A 316 21.85 -9.45 15.62
N SER A 317 20.98 -10.37 16.08
CA SER A 317 20.28 -11.34 15.23
C SER A 317 18.82 -11.56 15.63
N SER A 318 17.90 -11.17 14.74
CA SER A 318 16.45 -11.18 14.99
C SER A 318 15.82 -12.54 14.65
N SER A 319 15.05 -13.12 15.57
CA SER A 319 14.37 -14.43 15.38
C SER A 319 13.17 -14.37 14.42
N GLN A 320 12.80 -13.17 13.98
CA GLN A 320 11.69 -12.90 13.06
C GLN A 320 11.71 -13.78 11.80
N GLY A 321 12.90 -14.02 11.22
CA GLY A 321 13.05 -14.83 10.02
C GLY A 321 12.61 -16.28 10.23
N LEU A 322 12.92 -16.85 11.39
CA LEU A 322 12.50 -18.20 11.78
C LEU A 322 10.98 -18.28 11.98
N LEU A 323 10.39 -17.29 12.65
CA LEU A 323 8.92 -17.21 12.82
C LEU A 323 8.18 -17.15 11.48
N LEU A 324 8.72 -16.40 10.51
CA LEU A 324 8.17 -16.35 9.16
C LEU A 324 8.23 -17.73 8.48
N GLN A 325 9.37 -18.42 8.56
CA GLN A 325 9.49 -19.78 8.01
C GLN A 325 8.49 -20.75 8.65
N GLN A 326 8.33 -20.71 9.97
CA GLN A 326 7.40 -21.58 10.69
C GLN A 326 5.94 -21.32 10.27
N ARG A 327 5.55 -20.04 10.15
CA ARG A 327 4.20 -19.65 9.70
C ARG A 327 3.93 -20.07 8.26
N ILE A 328 4.89 -19.86 7.36
CA ILE A 328 4.77 -20.27 5.95
C ILE A 328 4.69 -21.80 5.86
N SER A 329 5.54 -22.52 6.59
CA SER A 329 5.53 -23.98 6.63
C SER A 329 4.21 -24.54 7.17
N ALA A 330 3.67 -23.96 8.25
CA ALA A 330 2.38 -24.33 8.79
C ALA A 330 1.24 -24.09 7.79
N ARG A 331 1.26 -22.95 7.09
CA ARG A 331 0.28 -22.66 6.04
C ARG A 331 0.42 -23.61 4.85
N LEU A 332 1.65 -23.95 4.47
CA LEU A 332 1.94 -24.86 3.36
C LEU A 332 1.43 -26.27 3.65
N ARG A 333 1.53 -26.76 4.90
CA ARG A 333 0.95 -28.06 5.30
C ARG A 333 -0.55 -28.13 5.01
N LEU A 334 -1.31 -27.07 5.33
CA LEU A 334 -2.75 -27.01 5.04
C LEU A 334 -3.04 -27.09 3.52
N TRP A 335 -2.25 -26.39 2.70
CA TRP A 335 -2.42 -26.37 1.25
C TRP A 335 -1.84 -27.59 0.53
N GLY A 336 -0.92 -28.34 1.15
CA GLY A 336 -0.37 -29.58 0.61
C GLY A 336 -1.43 -30.66 0.37
N HIS A 337 -2.51 -30.64 1.15
CA HIS A 337 -3.67 -31.52 0.97
C HIS A 337 -4.51 -31.16 -0.26
N THR A 338 -4.39 -29.93 -0.79
CA THR A 338 -5.11 -29.44 -1.99
C THR A 338 -4.23 -29.62 -3.23
N TRP A 339 -3.81 -30.85 -3.49
CA TRP A 339 -2.84 -31.21 -4.53
C TRP A 339 -3.40 -31.18 -5.96
N HIS A 340 -4.72 -31.15 -6.12
CA HIS A 340 -5.41 -31.15 -7.43
C HIS A 340 -5.34 -29.80 -8.15
N LEU A 341 -4.63 -28.81 -7.59
CA LEU A 341 -4.44 -27.51 -8.21
C LEU A 341 -3.52 -27.60 -9.44
N SER A 342 -3.90 -26.91 -10.51
CA SER A 342 -3.05 -26.70 -11.68
C SER A 342 -1.73 -26.01 -11.30
N LEU A 343 -0.71 -26.09 -12.14
CA LEU A 343 0.58 -25.41 -11.89
C LEU A 343 0.39 -23.90 -11.68
N ILE A 344 -0.50 -23.30 -12.49
CA ILE A 344 -0.91 -21.90 -12.40
C ILE A 344 -1.64 -21.62 -11.08
N GLY A 345 -2.57 -22.51 -10.69
CA GLY A 345 -3.27 -22.42 -9.41
C GLY A 345 -2.33 -22.50 -8.21
N ARG A 346 -1.32 -23.37 -8.26
CA ARG A 346 -0.28 -23.48 -7.21
C ARG A 346 0.57 -22.20 -7.12
N ALA A 347 0.97 -21.61 -8.24
CA ALA A 347 1.69 -20.34 -8.24
C ALA A 347 0.83 -19.19 -7.65
N LEU A 348 -0.47 -19.15 -7.97
CA LEU A 348 -1.40 -18.18 -7.40
C LEU A 348 -1.53 -18.34 -5.88
N VAL A 349 -1.73 -19.57 -5.40
CA VAL A 349 -1.81 -19.88 -3.96
C VAL A 349 -0.49 -19.52 -3.26
N ALA A 350 0.66 -19.79 -3.88
CA ALA A 350 1.95 -19.41 -3.33
C ALA A 350 2.05 -17.89 -3.11
N ASN A 351 1.61 -17.07 -4.09
CA ASN A 351 1.62 -15.62 -3.96
C ASN A 351 0.63 -15.09 -2.91
N VAL A 352 -0.62 -15.56 -2.96
CA VAL A 352 -1.73 -14.98 -2.21
C VAL A 352 -1.85 -15.54 -0.79
N ALA A 353 -1.46 -16.80 -0.56
CA ALA A 353 -1.64 -17.46 0.73
C ALA A 353 -0.33 -17.74 1.48
N LEU A 354 0.78 -18.00 0.78
CA LEU A 354 2.06 -18.33 1.42
C LEU A 354 2.93 -17.09 1.60
N LEU A 355 3.32 -16.47 0.49
CA LEU A 355 4.22 -15.32 0.50
C LEU A 355 3.57 -14.07 1.10
N SER A 356 2.24 -13.93 1.03
CA SER A 356 1.52 -12.81 1.65
C SER A 356 1.74 -12.67 3.15
N ILE A 357 2.06 -13.77 3.84
CA ILE A 357 2.36 -13.79 5.29
C ILE A 357 3.54 -12.89 5.64
N MET A 358 4.54 -12.78 4.76
CA MET A 358 5.76 -12.03 5.07
C MET A 358 5.68 -10.56 4.68
N TRP A 359 4.76 -10.18 3.78
CA TRP A 359 4.72 -8.84 3.17
C TRP A 359 4.59 -7.70 4.17
N PHE A 360 3.91 -7.92 5.30
CA PHE A 360 3.84 -6.91 6.35
C PHE A 360 5.20 -6.71 7.02
N VAL A 361 5.85 -7.79 7.44
CA VAL A 361 7.15 -7.75 8.14
C VAL A 361 8.26 -7.20 7.23
N THR A 362 8.28 -7.61 5.96
CA THR A 362 9.27 -7.16 4.97
C THR A 362 9.15 -5.69 4.60
N THR A 363 8.09 -4.98 5.02
CA THR A 363 8.06 -3.52 4.91
C THR A 363 8.97 -2.83 5.89
N VAL A 364 9.26 -3.43 7.05
CA VAL A 364 10.00 -2.79 8.14
C VAL A 364 11.38 -3.45 8.36
N LYS A 365 11.52 -4.75 8.05
CA LYS A 365 12.77 -5.50 8.26
C LYS A 365 13.30 -6.11 6.97
N GLU A 366 14.63 -6.10 6.83
CA GLU A 366 15.32 -6.96 5.86
C GLU A 366 15.32 -8.40 6.36
N VAL A 367 14.94 -9.33 5.49
CA VAL A 367 14.97 -10.75 5.76
C VAL A 367 16.30 -11.32 5.26
N ALA A 368 17.02 -12.03 6.12
CA ALA A 368 18.30 -12.61 5.78
C ALA A 368 18.22 -13.53 4.55
N GLU A 369 19.24 -13.49 3.70
CA GLU A 369 19.29 -14.27 2.45
C GLU A 369 19.11 -15.79 2.67
N GLY A 370 19.63 -16.31 3.78
CA GLY A 370 19.42 -17.71 4.17
C GLY A 370 17.94 -18.05 4.38
N VAL A 371 17.19 -17.15 5.02
CA VAL A 371 15.74 -17.30 5.25
C VAL A 371 14.99 -17.20 3.92
N ILE A 372 15.34 -16.24 3.07
CA ILE A 372 14.78 -16.09 1.72
C ILE A 372 14.99 -17.37 0.89
N ARG A 373 16.19 -17.96 0.95
CA ARG A 373 16.52 -19.21 0.26
C ARG A 373 15.63 -20.36 0.72
N VAL A 374 15.43 -20.52 2.03
CA VAL A 374 14.54 -21.55 2.59
C VAL A 374 13.10 -21.31 2.14
N ILE A 375 12.60 -20.08 2.18
CA ILE A 375 11.24 -19.75 1.72
C ILE A 375 11.07 -20.06 0.22
N LYS A 376 12.06 -19.69 -0.62
CA LYS A 376 12.05 -20.03 -2.05
C LYS A 376 11.99 -21.54 -2.27
N GLN A 377 12.75 -22.32 -1.50
CA GLN A 377 12.72 -23.79 -1.57
C GLN A 377 11.36 -24.36 -1.17
N LEU A 378 10.75 -23.85 -0.08
CA LEU A 378 9.40 -24.26 0.34
C LEU A 378 8.36 -23.98 -0.73
N VAL A 379 8.39 -22.78 -1.33
CA VAL A 379 7.47 -22.41 -2.41
C VAL A 379 7.71 -23.27 -3.65
N ALA A 380 8.97 -23.46 -4.07
CA ALA A 380 9.30 -24.29 -5.22
C ALA A 380 8.83 -25.74 -5.01
N ARG A 381 8.99 -26.28 -3.80
CA ARG A 381 8.49 -27.61 -3.44
C ARG A 381 6.98 -27.70 -3.57
N PHE A 382 6.24 -26.71 -3.08
CA PHE A 382 4.79 -26.66 -3.23
C PHE A 382 4.36 -26.61 -4.71
N VAL A 383 5.05 -25.79 -5.52
CA VAL A 383 4.76 -25.61 -6.95
C VAL A 383 5.07 -26.88 -7.76
N TRP A 384 6.11 -27.64 -7.42
CA TRP A 384 6.50 -28.83 -8.21
C TRP A 384 5.95 -30.14 -7.65
N LYS A 385 6.02 -30.34 -6.33
CA LYS A 385 5.71 -31.62 -5.66
C LYS A 385 4.99 -31.40 -4.31
N PRO A 386 3.72 -30.93 -4.31
CA PRO A 386 2.99 -30.51 -3.11
C PRO A 386 2.70 -31.64 -2.11
N ARG A 387 2.71 -32.90 -2.57
CA ARG A 387 2.46 -34.10 -1.75
C ARG A 387 3.70 -34.66 -1.04
N ALA A 388 4.89 -34.26 -1.45
CA ALA A 388 6.10 -34.93 -0.97
C ALA A 388 6.43 -34.55 0.48
N PRO A 389 6.63 -35.53 1.38
CA PRO A 389 7.05 -35.28 2.76
C PRO A 389 8.41 -34.58 2.78
N ALA A 390 8.64 -33.67 3.73
CA ALA A 390 9.80 -32.77 3.75
C ALA A 390 11.17 -33.47 3.57
N THR A 391 11.27 -34.74 3.96
CA THR A 391 12.45 -35.60 3.86
C THR A 391 12.79 -36.05 2.43
N GLU A 392 11.81 -36.03 1.52
CA GLU A 392 12.01 -36.45 0.13
C GLU A 392 12.51 -35.28 -0.73
N GLY A 393 13.44 -35.55 -1.66
CA GLY A 393 13.88 -34.58 -2.65
C GLY A 393 12.78 -34.18 -3.64
N PHE A 394 12.95 -33.01 -4.27
CA PHE A 394 12.12 -32.59 -5.40
C PHE A 394 12.99 -31.98 -6.49
N LEU A 395 12.62 -32.23 -7.75
CA LEU A 395 13.28 -31.62 -8.91
C LEU A 395 12.49 -30.37 -9.31
N SER A 396 13.17 -29.23 -9.35
CA SER A 396 12.62 -28.02 -9.98
C SER A 396 12.84 -28.11 -11.48
N LYS A 397 11.77 -28.32 -12.26
CA LYS A 397 11.87 -28.45 -13.72
C LYS A 397 12.30 -27.14 -14.40
N VAL A 398 12.02 -26.02 -13.76
CA VAL A 398 12.34 -24.67 -14.24
C VAL A 398 12.93 -23.87 -13.07
N ALA A 399 13.93 -23.04 -13.36
CA ALA A 399 14.57 -22.18 -12.36
C ALA A 399 13.55 -21.23 -11.71
N TYR A 400 13.70 -20.98 -10.40
CA TYR A 400 12.78 -20.11 -9.66
C TYR A 400 12.69 -18.72 -10.28
N ASP A 401 13.81 -18.15 -10.73
CA ASP A 401 13.84 -16.86 -11.40
C ASP A 401 12.99 -16.83 -12.67
N THR A 402 12.99 -17.90 -13.45
CA THR A 402 12.13 -18.02 -14.64
C THR A 402 10.65 -18.07 -14.27
N LEU A 403 10.30 -18.68 -13.14
CA LEU A 403 8.91 -18.69 -12.64
C LEU A 403 8.42 -17.29 -12.23
N THR A 404 9.33 -16.36 -11.94
CA THR A 404 8.99 -15.01 -11.49
C THR A 404 8.55 -14.07 -12.61
N PHE A 405 8.83 -14.41 -13.88
CA PHE A 405 8.43 -13.57 -15.01
C PHE A 405 6.90 -13.51 -15.16
N PRO A 406 6.36 -12.42 -15.73
CA PRO A 406 4.98 -12.35 -16.17
C PRO A 406 4.60 -13.52 -17.08
N ARG A 407 3.33 -13.93 -17.04
CA ARG A 407 2.82 -15.00 -17.89
C ARG A 407 3.00 -14.76 -19.39
N PRO A 408 2.80 -13.53 -19.92
CA PRO A 408 3.08 -13.24 -21.33
C PRO A 408 4.54 -13.47 -21.74
N GLN A 409 5.47 -13.44 -20.77
CA GLN A 409 6.90 -13.67 -20.99
C GLN A 409 7.32 -15.12 -20.65
N GLY A 410 6.37 -16.05 -20.54
CA GLY A 410 6.65 -17.48 -20.29
C GLY A 410 6.86 -17.86 -18.82
N GLY A 411 6.69 -16.94 -17.86
CA GLY A 411 6.76 -17.23 -16.43
C GLY A 411 5.41 -17.61 -15.81
N LEU A 412 5.38 -17.84 -14.48
CA LEU A 412 4.14 -18.11 -13.72
C LEU A 412 3.61 -16.87 -12.98
N GLY A 413 4.33 -15.75 -13.03
CA GLY A 413 4.06 -14.56 -12.22
C GLY A 413 4.29 -14.79 -10.73
N LEU A 414 5.19 -15.71 -10.36
CA LEU A 414 5.51 -15.99 -8.96
C LEU A 414 6.30 -14.81 -8.35
N MET A 415 5.99 -14.39 -7.14
CA MET A 415 6.69 -13.28 -6.51
C MET A 415 8.04 -13.73 -5.95
N ASP A 416 9.12 -13.01 -6.28
CA ASP A 416 10.41 -13.21 -5.61
C ASP A 416 10.41 -12.50 -4.24
N PRO A 417 10.50 -13.23 -3.12
CA PRO A 417 10.42 -12.63 -1.79
C PRO A 417 11.61 -11.71 -1.46
N GLY A 418 12.80 -11.99 -1.98
CA GLY A 418 13.98 -11.15 -1.78
C GLY A 418 13.85 -9.82 -2.53
N ARG A 419 13.48 -9.87 -3.81
CA ARG A 419 13.25 -8.65 -4.62
C ARG A 419 12.12 -7.80 -4.05
N ARG A 420 11.02 -8.43 -3.63
CA ARG A 420 9.90 -7.71 -3.01
C ARG A 420 10.29 -7.05 -1.70
N ASN A 421 11.06 -7.72 -0.84
CA ASN A 421 11.56 -7.12 0.39
C ASN A 421 12.45 -5.90 0.10
N GLN A 422 13.38 -6.00 -0.86
CA GLN A 422 14.20 -4.85 -1.27
C GLN A 422 13.35 -3.69 -1.80
N ALA A 423 12.37 -3.97 -2.67
CA ALA A 423 11.45 -2.94 -3.16
C ALA A 423 10.63 -2.29 -2.03
N GLN A 424 10.17 -3.05 -1.04
CA GLN A 424 9.46 -2.49 0.11
C GLN A 424 10.35 -1.64 1.02
N LEU A 425 11.64 -1.98 1.14
CA LEU A 425 12.59 -1.15 1.90
C LEU A 425 12.85 0.19 1.21
N TRP A 426 12.86 0.22 -0.12
CA TRP A 426 12.99 1.48 -0.89
C TRP A 426 11.80 2.39 -0.76
N ASP A 427 10.63 1.78 -0.61
CA ASP A 427 9.37 2.49 -0.47
C ASP A 427 9.42 3.52 0.66
N TRP A 428 10.30 3.35 1.66
CA TRP A 428 10.55 4.37 2.69
C TRP A 428 11.06 5.70 2.14
N VAL A 429 12.02 5.70 1.22
CA VAL A 429 12.52 6.94 0.60
C VAL A 429 11.46 7.50 -0.37
N ALA A 430 10.76 6.63 -1.10
CA ALA A 430 9.67 7.04 -1.98
C ALA A 430 8.48 7.64 -1.21
N LYS A 431 8.19 7.15 0.01
CA LYS A 431 7.17 7.71 0.92
C LYS A 431 7.51 9.13 1.34
N VAL A 432 8.78 9.45 1.56
CA VAL A 432 9.21 10.83 1.86
C VAL A 432 8.97 11.73 0.65
N ALA A 433 9.31 11.27 -0.55
CA ALA A 433 9.14 12.05 -1.77
C ALA A 433 7.66 12.31 -2.12
N ASN A 434 6.78 11.35 -1.80
CA ASN A 434 5.35 11.43 -2.11
C ASN A 434 4.49 11.72 -0.87
N ALA A 435 5.10 12.23 0.21
CA ALA A 435 4.42 12.52 1.45
C ALA A 435 3.40 13.65 1.26
N LYS A 436 2.20 13.46 1.81
CA LYS A 436 1.18 14.52 1.84
C LYS A 436 1.43 15.49 2.98
N GLU A 437 1.88 14.96 4.11
CA GLU A 437 2.20 15.68 5.33
C GLU A 437 3.48 15.08 5.91
N ARG A 438 4.20 15.86 6.72
CA ARG A 438 5.39 15.39 7.43
C ARG A 438 4.96 14.65 8.69
N ASP A 439 5.03 13.33 8.64
CA ASP A 439 4.80 12.51 9.84
C ASP A 439 5.95 12.61 10.85
N GLN A 440 5.67 12.39 12.12
CA GLN A 440 6.66 12.33 13.21
C GLN A 440 7.85 11.38 12.96
N TRP A 441 7.66 10.33 12.15
CA TRP A 441 8.75 9.41 11.83
C TRP A 441 9.82 10.06 10.92
N PHE A 442 9.48 11.11 10.16
CA PHE A 442 10.43 11.89 9.36
C PHE A 442 11.41 12.58 10.31
N GLY A 443 10.88 13.28 11.32
CA GLY A 443 11.69 13.97 12.32
C GLY A 443 12.59 13.01 13.10
N LEU A 444 12.12 11.79 13.37
CA LEU A 444 12.91 10.73 13.99
C LEU A 444 14.02 10.21 13.05
N ALA A 445 13.69 9.98 11.78
CA ALA A 445 14.64 9.57 10.74
C ALA A 445 15.78 10.57 10.60
N GLU A 446 15.41 11.84 10.43
CA GLU A 446 16.32 12.96 10.30
C GLU A 446 17.20 13.08 11.55
N ARG A 447 16.64 12.99 12.76
CA ARG A 447 17.43 13.03 14.00
C ARG A 447 18.48 11.91 14.09
N ILE A 448 18.12 10.68 13.70
CA ILE A 448 19.03 9.53 13.73
C ILE A 448 20.13 9.69 12.68
N LEU A 449 19.74 9.89 11.42
CA LEU A 449 20.67 9.93 10.30
C LEU A 449 21.56 11.18 10.32
N MET A 450 21.03 12.33 10.73
CA MET A 450 21.81 13.57 10.92
C MET A 450 22.96 13.34 11.92
N ARG A 451 22.68 12.67 13.05
CA ARG A 451 23.71 12.34 14.04
C ARG A 451 24.73 11.35 13.48
N GLU A 452 24.28 10.31 12.78
CA GLU A 452 25.17 9.25 12.27
C GLU A 452 26.03 9.70 11.07
N TRP A 453 25.57 10.65 10.27
CA TRP A 453 26.33 11.24 9.16
C TRP A 453 27.05 12.55 9.52
N GLU A 454 26.92 13.00 10.78
CA GLU A 454 27.51 14.25 11.31
C GLU A 454 27.06 15.50 10.54
N LEU A 455 25.78 15.55 10.19
CA LEU A 455 25.18 16.68 9.47
C LEU A 455 24.78 17.79 10.46
N SER A 456 24.90 19.04 10.03
CA SER A 456 24.50 20.22 10.81
C SER A 456 22.99 20.49 10.76
N ARG A 457 22.32 20.12 9.67
CA ARG A 457 20.88 20.34 9.48
C ARG A 457 20.14 19.02 9.26
N PRO A 458 18.90 18.87 9.77
CA PRO A 458 18.12 17.65 9.63
C PRO A 458 17.63 17.40 8.20
N GLN A 459 17.26 18.46 7.48
CA GLN A 459 16.71 18.37 6.12
C GLN A 459 17.68 17.80 5.08
N ASP A 460 18.99 17.97 5.30
CA ASP A 460 20.06 17.53 4.41
C ASP A 460 20.17 15.99 4.34
N VAL A 461 19.60 15.29 5.33
CA VAL A 461 19.57 13.82 5.39
C VAL A 461 18.99 13.23 4.11
N TRP A 462 17.93 13.84 3.55
CA TRP A 462 17.27 13.31 2.37
C TRP A 462 18.10 13.50 1.10
N ASP A 463 18.82 14.61 0.97
CA ASP A 463 19.76 14.85 -0.13
C ASP A 463 20.93 13.86 -0.09
N CYS A 464 21.41 13.50 1.10
CA CYS A 464 22.47 12.51 1.28
C CYS A 464 22.13 11.11 0.72
N PHE A 465 20.85 10.75 0.57
CA PHE A 465 20.45 9.51 -0.13
C PHE A 465 20.72 9.57 -1.64
N PHE A 466 20.84 10.76 -2.22
CA PHE A 466 21.10 10.98 -3.64
C PHE A 466 22.58 11.25 -3.93
N ILE A 467 23.38 11.63 -2.94
CA ILE A 467 24.85 11.77 -3.05
C ILE A 467 25.51 10.38 -2.95
N PRO A 468 26.13 9.84 -4.03
CA PRO A 468 26.75 8.51 -4.03
C PRO A 468 27.68 8.21 -2.84
N SER A 469 28.51 9.16 -2.42
CA SER A 469 29.46 8.99 -1.31
C SER A 469 28.79 8.86 0.05
N PHE A 470 27.76 9.67 0.34
CA PHE A 470 26.98 9.52 1.58
C PHE A 470 26.12 8.26 1.53
N ARG A 471 25.52 7.96 0.38
CA ARG A 471 24.75 6.75 0.17
C ARG A 471 25.57 5.48 0.39
N LYS A 472 26.91 5.48 0.24
CA LYS A 472 27.79 4.35 0.55
C LYS A 472 28.06 4.18 2.06
N ARG A 473 27.92 5.25 2.86
CA ARG A 473 28.21 5.23 4.30
C ARG A 473 27.14 4.47 5.06
N ARG A 474 27.56 3.47 5.83
CA ARG A 474 26.65 2.61 6.59
C ARG A 474 26.24 3.28 7.90
N PRO A 475 24.96 3.65 8.10
CA PRO A 475 24.44 3.99 9.41
C PRO A 475 24.60 2.82 10.40
N LYS A 476 24.71 3.14 11.69
CA LYS A 476 24.69 2.17 12.79
C LYS A 476 23.27 1.70 13.09
N SER A 477 22.27 2.47 12.70
CA SER A 477 20.86 2.12 12.88
C SER A 477 20.50 0.80 12.17
N VAL A 478 20.03 -0.18 12.95
CA VAL A 478 19.53 -1.47 12.48
C VAL A 478 18.34 -1.32 11.51
N PHE A 479 17.57 -0.23 11.64
CA PHE A 479 16.43 0.05 10.78
C PHE A 479 16.84 0.75 9.47
N TRP A 480 17.73 1.75 9.53
CA TRP A 480 18.08 2.55 8.35
C TRP A 480 19.16 1.92 7.46
N GLU A 481 20.06 1.08 8.00
CA GLU A 481 21.09 0.44 7.18
C GLU A 481 20.51 -0.45 6.08
N PRO A 482 19.52 -1.32 6.34
CA PRO A 482 18.90 -2.09 5.27
C PRO A 482 18.17 -1.24 4.23
N ILE A 483 17.52 -0.15 4.64
CA ILE A 483 16.86 0.81 3.74
C ILE A 483 17.88 1.48 2.83
N ARG A 484 18.97 2.02 3.40
CA ARG A 484 20.07 2.63 2.64
C ARG A 484 20.75 1.63 1.72
N LYS A 485 21.06 0.43 2.21
CA LYS A 485 21.66 -0.66 1.42
C LYS A 485 20.79 -1.02 0.23
N ALA A 486 19.48 -1.14 0.45
CA ALA A 486 18.54 -1.40 -0.62
C ALA A 486 18.60 -0.23 -1.62
N TRP A 487 18.44 1.02 -1.18
CA TRP A 487 18.48 2.21 -2.04
C TRP A 487 19.78 2.33 -2.86
N HIS A 488 20.92 1.97 -2.25
CA HIS A 488 22.22 1.95 -2.90
C HIS A 488 22.34 0.94 -4.04
N ARG A 489 21.62 -0.19 -3.97
CA ARG A 489 21.73 -1.27 -4.97
C ARG A 489 21.15 -0.90 -6.33
N THR A 490 20.14 -0.05 -6.40
CA THR A 490 19.58 0.40 -7.70
C THR A 490 18.99 1.82 -7.61
N PRO A 491 19.79 2.84 -7.27
CA PRO A 491 19.30 4.21 -7.20
C PRO A 491 18.71 4.69 -8.54
N PRO A 492 17.89 5.77 -8.53
CA PRO A 492 17.56 6.47 -9.78
C PRO A 492 18.83 6.79 -10.57
N ASN A 493 18.82 6.54 -11.88
CA ASN A 493 19.98 6.69 -12.76
C ASN A 493 19.87 7.93 -13.66
N THR A 494 18.72 8.61 -13.68
CA THR A 494 18.50 9.81 -14.48
C THR A 494 17.80 10.87 -13.64
N GLN A 495 18.32 12.09 -13.70
CA GLN A 495 17.69 13.27 -13.13
C GLN A 495 17.05 14.08 -14.27
N SER A 496 15.84 14.63 -14.05
CA SER A 496 15.23 15.55 -15.00
C SER A 496 15.99 16.89 -14.97
N PRO A 497 16.30 17.51 -16.12
CA PRO A 497 16.94 18.83 -16.14
C PRO A 497 16.02 19.87 -15.49
N PRO A 498 16.56 20.81 -14.69
CA PRO A 498 15.77 21.87 -14.10
C PRO A 498 15.28 22.83 -15.20
N ALA A 499 14.03 23.24 -15.11
CA ALA A 499 13.40 24.16 -16.07
C ALA A 499 13.03 25.52 -15.45
N THR A 500 13.21 25.67 -14.13
CA THR A 500 12.86 26.86 -13.37
C THR A 500 13.97 27.21 -12.40
N ARG A 501 14.01 28.48 -11.97
CA ARG A 501 14.95 28.97 -10.96
C ARG A 501 14.90 28.14 -9.67
N ASP A 502 13.70 27.86 -9.14
CA ASP A 502 13.53 27.08 -7.91
C ASP A 502 14.02 25.63 -8.07
N GLU A 503 13.87 25.03 -9.25
CA GLU A 503 14.43 23.70 -9.56
C GLU A 503 15.96 23.72 -9.66
N VAL A 504 16.56 24.78 -10.20
CA VAL A 504 18.01 25.00 -10.19
C VAL A 504 18.51 25.15 -8.76
N LEU A 505 17.86 26.00 -7.96
CA LEU A 505 18.21 26.23 -6.55
C LEU A 505 18.13 24.95 -5.69
N LYS A 506 17.29 23.99 -6.08
CA LYS A 506 17.14 22.69 -5.41
C LYS A 506 18.21 21.65 -5.83
N GLN A 507 19.00 21.92 -6.85
CA GLN A 507 20.04 20.98 -7.32
C GLN A 507 21.11 20.75 -6.25
N ILE A 508 21.51 19.50 -6.10
CA ILE A 508 22.61 19.08 -5.23
C ILE A 508 23.93 19.52 -5.87
N LEU A 509 24.83 20.08 -5.07
CA LEU A 509 26.13 20.61 -5.53
C LEU A 509 27.13 19.50 -5.86
N PHE A 510 27.22 18.49 -4.99
CA PHE A 510 28.27 17.48 -5.05
C PHE A 510 27.78 16.20 -5.71
N GLU A 511 28.67 15.59 -6.51
CA GLU A 511 28.42 14.34 -7.25
C GLU A 511 27.19 14.42 -8.17
N ASN A 512 26.86 15.63 -8.61
CA ASN A 512 25.83 15.90 -9.59
C ASN A 512 26.43 15.79 -11.00
N PRO A 513 25.91 14.91 -11.89
CA PRO A 513 26.44 14.75 -13.24
C PRO A 513 26.45 16.01 -14.10
N ALA A 514 25.60 17.00 -13.79
CA ALA A 514 25.55 18.28 -14.49
C ALA A 514 26.57 19.30 -13.96
N ILE A 515 27.02 19.17 -12.70
CA ILE A 515 27.99 20.08 -12.08
C ILE A 515 29.36 19.42 -12.13
N THR A 516 30.16 19.83 -13.11
CA THR A 516 31.48 19.24 -13.38
C THR A 516 32.56 20.30 -13.40
N ASN A 517 33.73 19.94 -12.89
CA ASN A 517 34.90 20.80 -12.93
C ASN A 517 35.44 20.96 -14.36
N GLN A 518 36.50 21.76 -14.53
CA GLN A 518 37.14 21.99 -15.83
C GLN A 518 37.65 20.70 -16.51
N ALA A 519 37.87 19.63 -15.76
CA ALA A 519 38.28 18.31 -16.27
C ALA A 519 37.09 17.38 -16.58
N GLY A 520 35.85 17.85 -16.47
CA GLY A 520 34.63 17.06 -16.70
C GLY A 520 34.31 16.07 -15.58
N GLN A 521 34.93 16.21 -14.41
CA GLN A 521 34.69 15.35 -13.25
C GLN A 521 33.71 16.02 -12.28
N THR A 522 32.81 15.24 -11.68
CA THR A 522 31.90 15.74 -10.66
C THR A 522 32.64 16.09 -9.37
N LEU A 523 32.19 17.12 -8.66
CA LEU A 523 32.75 17.50 -7.35
C LEU A 523 32.47 16.41 -6.30
N ALA A 524 33.52 15.73 -5.83
CA ALA A 524 33.37 14.61 -4.89
C ALA A 524 32.90 15.06 -3.50
N ALA A 525 32.09 14.22 -2.84
CA ALA A 525 31.64 14.38 -1.46
C ALA A 525 32.17 13.28 -0.53
N ASP A 526 33.32 12.70 -0.88
CA ASP A 526 34.03 11.72 -0.05
C ASP A 526 35.12 12.37 0.81
N GLY A 527 35.85 11.52 1.56
CA GLY A 527 36.97 11.95 2.40
C GLY A 527 38.33 11.73 1.73
N THR A 528 38.38 11.62 0.40
CA THR A 528 39.63 11.40 -0.32
C THR A 528 40.51 12.66 -0.33
N THR A 529 41.81 12.49 -0.48
CA THR A 529 42.76 13.61 -0.49
C THR A 529 42.45 14.59 -1.63
N GLY A 530 42.16 15.85 -1.30
CA GLY A 530 41.76 16.89 -2.26
C GLY A 530 40.24 17.07 -2.40
N SER A 531 39.43 16.17 -1.86
CA SER A 531 37.97 16.31 -1.81
C SER A 531 37.56 17.18 -0.62
N PHE A 532 36.65 18.13 -0.86
CA PHE A 532 36.13 19.04 0.18
C PHE A 532 34.63 18.89 0.42
N GLY A 533 33.90 18.23 -0.48
CA GLY A 533 32.44 18.19 -0.45
C GLY A 533 31.86 17.54 0.79
N GLN A 534 32.52 16.51 1.35
CA GLN A 534 32.09 15.91 2.61
C GLN A 534 32.02 16.94 3.75
N ALA A 535 33.06 17.78 3.88
CA ALA A 535 33.15 18.76 4.95
C ALA A 535 32.10 19.86 4.80
N TRP A 536 31.83 20.26 3.55
CA TRP A 536 30.81 21.25 3.21
C TRP A 536 29.40 20.75 3.48
N VAL A 537 29.09 19.51 3.06
CA VAL A 537 27.78 18.87 3.33
C VAL A 537 27.53 18.77 4.83
N ARG A 538 28.54 18.36 5.62
CA ARG A 538 28.43 18.31 7.09
C ARG A 538 28.13 19.68 7.71
N LYS A 539 28.63 20.75 7.11
CA LYS A 539 28.40 22.15 7.53
C LYS A 539 27.13 22.78 6.94
N GLY A 540 26.33 22.02 6.19
CA GLY A 540 25.02 22.46 5.70
C GLY A 540 25.09 23.21 4.36
N VAL A 541 26.13 22.98 3.56
CA VAL A 541 26.17 23.40 2.15
C VAL A 541 26.01 22.16 1.29
N VAL A 542 24.81 21.95 0.76
CA VAL A 542 24.42 20.74 0.02
C VAL A 542 23.82 21.09 -1.34
N ARG A 543 23.01 22.15 -1.40
CA ARG A 543 22.28 22.59 -2.60
C ARG A 543 22.77 23.96 -3.08
N ILE A 544 22.46 24.32 -4.33
CA ILE A 544 22.75 25.65 -4.87
C ILE A 544 22.12 26.76 -4.01
N SER A 545 20.89 26.54 -3.53
CA SER A 545 20.19 27.43 -2.58
C SER A 545 20.96 27.73 -1.29
N ASP A 546 21.89 26.89 -0.87
CA ASP A 546 22.68 27.15 0.35
C ASP A 546 23.72 28.26 0.13
N LEU A 547 24.17 28.44 -1.12
CA LEU A 547 25.13 29.45 -1.56
C LEU A 547 24.47 30.66 -2.22
N TRP A 548 23.19 30.55 -2.59
CA TRP A 548 22.41 31.62 -3.19
C TRP A 548 21.60 32.39 -2.13
N SER A 549 21.49 33.71 -2.29
CA SER A 549 20.66 34.57 -1.45
C SER A 549 19.49 35.10 -2.25
N THR A 550 18.27 34.69 -1.87
CA THR A 550 17.04 35.18 -2.49
C THR A 550 16.84 36.68 -2.26
N SER A 551 17.24 37.19 -1.09
CA SER A 551 17.09 38.62 -0.75
C SER A 551 18.04 39.53 -1.53
N LEU A 552 19.24 39.03 -1.84
CA LEU A 552 20.22 39.77 -2.65
C LEU A 552 20.03 39.53 -4.16
N GLY A 553 19.21 38.55 -4.55
CA GLY A 553 19.09 38.13 -5.94
C GLY A 553 20.44 37.65 -6.53
N GLY A 554 21.33 37.13 -5.69
CA GLY A 554 22.71 36.83 -6.07
C GLY A 554 23.38 35.81 -5.15
N TRP A 555 24.64 35.48 -5.44
CA TRP A 555 25.44 34.62 -4.57
C TRP A 555 25.69 35.28 -3.21
N LYS A 556 25.69 34.46 -2.15
CA LYS A 556 26.02 34.93 -0.81
C LYS A 556 27.44 35.50 -0.78
N PRO A 557 27.67 36.62 -0.07
CA PRO A 557 29.01 37.17 0.09
C PRO A 557 29.96 36.13 0.69
N GLN A 558 31.22 36.14 0.24
CA GLN A 558 32.21 35.19 0.71
C GLN A 558 32.44 35.24 2.24
N THR A 559 32.22 36.39 2.87
CA THR A 559 32.27 36.55 4.32
C THR A 559 31.23 35.70 5.03
N GLU A 560 30.01 35.62 4.49
CA GLU A 560 28.92 34.79 5.00
C GLU A 560 29.24 33.30 4.81
N VAL A 561 29.72 32.92 3.62
CA VAL A 561 30.09 31.53 3.32
C VAL A 561 31.27 31.06 4.20
N LYS A 562 32.29 31.91 4.40
CA LYS A 562 33.40 31.63 5.33
C LYS A 562 32.92 31.48 6.77
N ALA A 563 31.91 32.25 7.19
CA ALA A 563 31.31 32.12 8.51
C ALA A 563 30.53 30.80 8.67
N MET A 564 29.77 30.38 7.65
CA MET A 564 29.07 29.08 7.63
C MET A 564 30.07 27.91 7.71
N LEU A 565 31.19 28.02 7.00
CA LEU A 565 32.20 26.98 6.85
C LEU A 565 33.38 27.14 7.82
N ARG A 566 33.15 27.76 8.99
CA ARG A 566 34.18 28.06 9.99
C ARG A 566 35.00 26.81 10.34
N GLY A 567 36.32 26.95 10.24
CA GLY A 567 37.30 25.89 10.53
C GLY A 567 37.73 25.06 9.31
N LEU A 568 37.15 25.31 8.13
CA LEU A 568 37.62 24.72 6.87
C LEU A 568 38.66 25.64 6.19
N GLN A 569 39.61 25.03 5.49
CA GLN A 569 40.66 25.73 4.74
C GLN A 569 40.27 25.88 3.27
N ARG A 570 40.89 26.83 2.57
CA ARG A 570 40.70 27.07 1.11
C ARG A 570 39.24 27.26 0.70
N THR A 571 38.40 27.80 1.59
CA THR A 571 36.97 28.00 1.33
C THR A 571 36.70 28.86 0.11
N GLU A 572 37.53 29.87 -0.13
CA GLU A 572 37.36 30.81 -1.25
C GLU A 572 37.65 30.15 -2.60
N GLU A 573 38.74 29.39 -2.69
CA GLU A 573 39.09 28.63 -3.89
C GLU A 573 38.01 27.60 -4.25
N HIS A 574 37.56 26.82 -3.26
CA HIS A 574 36.51 25.82 -3.46
C HIS A 574 35.14 26.44 -3.80
N TRP A 575 34.82 27.62 -3.24
CA TRP A 575 33.61 28.36 -3.60
C TRP A 575 33.63 28.78 -5.07
N GLN A 576 34.78 29.32 -5.53
CA GLN A 576 34.94 29.70 -6.92
C GLN A 576 34.91 28.48 -7.86
N GLU A 577 35.49 27.36 -7.43
CA GLU A 577 35.42 26.08 -8.15
C GLU A 577 33.98 25.62 -8.33
N ILE A 578 33.15 25.68 -7.28
CA ILE A 578 31.72 25.33 -7.35
C ILE A 578 31.00 26.22 -8.36
N ILE A 579 31.15 27.54 -8.27
CA ILE A 579 30.42 28.47 -9.15
C ILE A 579 30.82 28.26 -10.61
N ASN A 580 32.11 28.05 -10.87
CA ASN A 580 32.62 27.78 -12.21
C ASN A 580 32.17 26.42 -12.77
N ALA A 581 31.80 25.46 -11.91
CA ALA A 581 31.33 24.14 -12.29
C ALA A 581 29.82 24.09 -12.62
N ILE A 582 29.06 25.13 -12.26
CA ILE A 582 27.63 25.21 -12.56
C ILE A 582 27.43 25.52 -14.06
N PRO A 583 26.56 24.77 -14.78
CA PRO A 583 26.27 25.03 -16.18
C PRO A 583 25.83 26.47 -16.46
N ARG A 584 26.24 27.02 -17.60
CA ARG A 584 25.89 28.41 -18.00
C ARG A 584 24.39 28.61 -18.08
N ASP A 585 23.66 27.68 -18.70
CA ASP A 585 22.19 27.72 -18.80
C ASP A 585 21.52 27.83 -17.42
N TRP A 586 22.10 27.23 -16.37
CA TRP A 586 21.58 27.33 -15.00
C TRP A 586 21.91 28.68 -14.36
N LEU A 587 23.09 29.24 -14.66
CA LEU A 587 23.48 30.58 -14.21
C LEU A 587 22.61 31.66 -14.87
N GLU A 588 22.24 31.48 -16.13
CA GLU A 588 21.30 32.35 -16.85
C GLU A 588 19.92 32.34 -16.17
N MET A 589 19.43 31.17 -15.76
CA MET A 589 18.20 31.05 -14.95
C MET A 589 18.31 31.69 -13.54
N LEU A 590 19.53 31.87 -13.02
CA LEU A 590 19.77 32.44 -11.68
C LEU A 590 20.07 33.94 -11.69
N GLY A 591 20.55 34.52 -12.79
CA GLY A 591 21.21 35.85 -12.87
C GLY A 591 20.38 37.07 -12.42
N PRO A 592 20.96 38.30 -12.45
CA PRO A 592 20.28 39.54 -12.05
C PRO A 592 19.07 39.90 -12.94
N GLU A 593 18.99 39.34 -14.15
CA GLU A 593 17.82 39.36 -15.04
C GLU A 593 16.83 38.22 -14.76
N GLY A 594 17.05 37.41 -13.73
CA GLY A 594 16.08 36.48 -13.12
C GLY A 594 15.00 37.18 -12.30
N VAL A 595 14.76 38.47 -12.59
CA VAL A 595 13.46 39.08 -12.47
C VAL A 595 12.69 38.61 -13.68
N ASP A 596 11.59 37.92 -13.44
CA ASP A 596 10.52 37.84 -14.40
C ASP A 596 10.38 39.14 -15.23
N PRO A 597 10.70 39.16 -16.53
CA PRO A 597 10.90 40.41 -17.25
C PRO A 597 9.57 41.10 -17.51
N ALA A 598 9.12 41.88 -16.53
CA ALA A 598 8.38 43.09 -16.81
C ALA A 598 9.35 44.09 -17.47
N GLY A 599 9.66 43.89 -18.76
CA GLY A 599 10.04 45.01 -19.63
C GLY A 599 11.40 45.01 -20.34
N THR A 600 12.15 43.92 -20.50
CA THR A 600 13.38 43.94 -21.33
C THR A 600 13.51 42.75 -22.26
N MET A 601 13.37 43.02 -23.57
CA MET A 601 14.00 42.49 -24.81
C MET A 601 14.56 41.05 -24.91
N LEU A 602 14.34 40.15 -23.95
CA LEU A 602 14.46 38.71 -24.12
C LEU A 602 13.04 38.17 -24.26
N GLY A 603 12.76 37.52 -25.39
CA GLY A 603 11.43 37.06 -25.78
C GLY A 603 10.80 36.03 -24.80
N PRO A 604 9.69 35.38 -25.19
CA PRO A 604 8.89 34.47 -24.35
C PRO A 604 9.63 33.22 -23.80
N GLU A 605 10.95 33.13 -23.95
CA GLU A 605 11.81 32.00 -23.58
C GLU A 605 12.40 32.10 -22.16
N GLY A 606 12.32 33.26 -21.50
CA GLY A 606 12.80 33.46 -20.11
C GLY A 606 11.73 33.32 -19.02
N ALA A 607 10.48 33.05 -19.39
CA ALA A 607 9.37 32.94 -18.45
C ALA A 607 9.13 31.49 -18.01
N ASP A 608 8.68 31.30 -16.77
CA ASP A 608 8.41 29.97 -16.21
C ASP A 608 7.58 29.10 -17.17
N PRO A 609 7.96 27.83 -17.42
CA PRO A 609 7.32 27.00 -18.42
C PRO A 609 5.83 26.78 -18.10
N ALA A 610 5.02 26.75 -19.15
CA ALA A 610 3.59 26.43 -19.05
C ALA A 610 3.38 25.09 -18.33
N GLY A 611 2.43 25.06 -17.40
CA GLY A 611 2.13 23.92 -16.55
C GLY A 611 2.79 23.95 -15.17
N THR A 612 3.63 24.96 -14.88
CA THR A 612 4.27 25.14 -13.57
C THR A 612 3.30 25.68 -12.52
N TRP A 613 3.44 25.22 -11.28
CA TRP A 613 2.55 25.54 -10.17
C TRP A 613 3.22 26.46 -9.15
N TYR A 614 2.47 27.43 -8.62
CA TYR A 614 2.95 28.45 -7.69
C TYR A 614 2.00 28.64 -6.51
N ILE A 615 2.55 29.05 -5.38
CA ILE A 615 1.80 29.40 -4.18
C ILE A 615 1.60 30.93 -4.19
N PRO A 616 0.35 31.43 -4.25
CA PRO A 616 0.08 32.87 -4.19
C PRO A 616 0.68 33.49 -2.94
N GLY A 617 1.47 34.55 -3.13
CA GLY A 617 2.09 35.30 -2.04
C GLY A 617 1.18 36.43 -1.55
N GLN A 618 0.10 36.13 -0.83
CA GLN A 618 -0.63 37.09 0.01
C GLN A 618 -1.31 36.39 1.21
N GLU A 619 -1.24 37.02 2.38
CA GLU A 619 -1.93 36.64 3.62
C GLU A 619 -3.46 36.67 3.38
N GLY A 620 -4.07 35.52 3.07
CA GLY A 620 -5.53 35.42 2.94
C GLY A 620 -6.07 34.24 2.13
N GLU A 621 -5.29 33.66 1.22
CA GLU A 621 -5.72 32.53 0.40
C GLU A 621 -5.04 31.21 0.80
N ASP A 622 -5.15 30.85 2.08
CA ASP A 622 -4.68 29.55 2.58
C ASP A 622 -5.28 28.43 1.72
N ASN A 623 -4.42 27.56 1.19
CA ASN A 623 -4.74 26.38 0.37
C ASN A 623 -5.06 26.64 -1.11
N THR A 624 -4.61 27.74 -1.70
CA THR A 624 -4.72 27.96 -3.15
C THR A 624 -3.39 27.74 -3.87
N LEU A 625 -3.45 27.38 -5.15
CA LEU A 625 -2.31 27.28 -6.05
C LEU A 625 -2.66 27.90 -7.40
N TRP A 626 -1.67 28.51 -8.04
CA TRP A 626 -1.76 28.99 -9.42
C TRP A 626 -1.01 28.06 -10.35
N LYS A 627 -1.66 27.63 -11.44
CA LYS A 627 -1.01 26.88 -12.52
C LYS A 627 -0.86 27.78 -13.72
N VAL A 628 0.37 28.05 -14.15
CA VAL A 628 0.65 28.91 -15.31
C VAL A 628 0.20 28.18 -16.58
N LEU A 629 -0.65 28.82 -17.39
CA LEU A 629 -1.07 28.32 -18.70
C LEU A 629 -0.18 28.88 -19.82
N SER A 630 0.07 30.19 -19.77
CA SER A 630 0.93 30.89 -20.71
C SER A 630 1.36 32.23 -20.13
N VAL A 631 2.49 32.73 -20.62
CA VAL A 631 2.94 34.10 -20.38
C VAL A 631 2.56 34.91 -21.61
N LEU A 632 1.82 36.00 -21.40
CA LEU A 632 1.35 36.88 -22.46
C LEU A 632 2.50 37.80 -22.91
N PRO A 633 2.46 38.33 -24.15
CA PRO A 633 3.48 39.27 -24.64
C PRO A 633 3.66 40.53 -23.78
N SER A 634 2.66 40.88 -22.96
CA SER A 634 2.71 41.99 -21.99
C SER A 634 3.51 41.67 -20.71
N GLY A 635 3.99 40.44 -20.55
CA GLY A 635 4.61 39.94 -19.31
C GLY A 635 3.60 39.42 -18.28
N PHE A 636 2.30 39.55 -18.51
CA PHE A 636 1.27 39.03 -17.61
C PHE A 636 1.14 37.51 -17.74
N ARG A 637 0.80 36.83 -16.65
CA ARG A 637 0.61 35.38 -16.64
C ARG A 637 -0.86 35.02 -16.63
N LYS A 638 -1.29 34.23 -17.61
CA LYS A 638 -2.58 33.56 -17.54
C LYS A 638 -2.44 32.32 -16.66
N VAL A 639 -3.23 32.23 -15.60
CA VAL A 639 -3.17 31.13 -14.61
C VAL A 639 -4.53 30.47 -14.42
N GLU A 640 -4.54 29.18 -14.07
CA GLU A 640 -5.68 28.54 -13.42
C GLU A 640 -5.49 28.63 -11.90
N ARG A 641 -6.52 29.06 -11.15
CA ARG A 641 -6.50 28.97 -9.68
C ARG A 641 -7.13 27.64 -9.24
N TRP A 642 -6.46 26.99 -8.31
CA TRP A 642 -6.85 25.70 -7.76
C TRP A 642 -6.91 25.76 -6.25
N ARG A 643 -7.91 25.13 -5.65
CA ARG A 643 -8.07 25.02 -4.20
C ARG A 643 -7.69 23.61 -3.74
N CYS A 644 -6.94 23.52 -2.66
CA CYS A 644 -6.51 22.28 -2.03
C CYS A 644 -7.45 21.92 -0.87
N GLU A 645 -8.05 20.73 -0.93
CA GLU A 645 -9.04 20.25 0.04
C GLU A 645 -8.54 19.00 0.78
N GLY A 646 -8.53 19.11 2.11
CA GLY A 646 -8.29 18.03 3.09
C GLY A 646 -7.02 17.21 2.84
N PRO A 647 -6.77 16.16 3.64
CA PRO A 647 -5.93 15.05 3.25
C PRO A 647 -6.77 14.13 2.33
N PRO A 648 -6.54 14.14 1.01
CA PRO A 648 -5.23 13.82 0.42
C PRO A 648 -4.50 14.97 -0.30
N ASN A 649 -4.68 16.21 0.11
CA ASN A 649 -4.24 17.44 -0.55
C ASN A 649 -4.75 17.52 -2.00
N GLN A 650 -6.03 17.17 -2.21
CA GLN A 650 -6.60 17.10 -3.55
C GLN A 650 -6.90 18.50 -4.07
N LEU A 651 -6.56 18.76 -5.32
CA LEU A 651 -6.78 20.06 -5.97
C LEU A 651 -8.04 20.05 -6.83
N THR A 652 -8.86 21.09 -6.67
CA THR A 652 -10.05 21.38 -7.48
C THR A 652 -9.88 22.72 -8.19
N LYS A 653 -10.13 22.76 -9.51
CA LYS A 653 -10.05 24.01 -10.29
C LYS A 653 -11.17 24.94 -9.84
N VAL A 654 -10.83 26.18 -9.54
CA VAL A 654 -11.77 27.23 -9.14
C VAL A 654 -12.12 28.07 -10.36
N ASP A 655 -11.14 28.78 -10.92
CA ASP A 655 -11.32 29.68 -12.05
C ASP A 655 -10.01 29.89 -12.84
N GLU A 656 -10.08 30.72 -13.89
CA GLU A 656 -8.94 31.22 -14.65
C GLU A 656 -8.80 32.71 -14.40
N ASP A 657 -7.56 33.19 -14.29
CA ASP A 657 -7.25 34.58 -14.01
C ASP A 657 -6.00 35.05 -14.76
N ILE A 658 -5.81 36.37 -14.84
CA ILE A 658 -4.62 37.00 -15.41
C ILE A 658 -3.92 37.77 -14.30
N ILE A 659 -2.76 37.27 -13.88
CA ILE A 659 -1.93 37.89 -12.85
C ILE A 659 -1.04 38.95 -13.51
N MET A 660 -1.29 40.20 -13.16
CA MET A 660 -0.53 41.36 -13.67
C MET A 660 0.75 41.65 -12.89
N VAL A 661 0.82 41.22 -11.62
CA VAL A 661 1.97 41.45 -10.72
C VAL A 661 2.50 40.11 -10.23
N TRP A 662 3.73 39.78 -10.59
CA TRP A 662 4.36 38.50 -10.27
C TRP A 662 5.54 38.70 -9.31
N ASN A 663 5.24 38.75 -8.02
CA ASN A 663 6.23 38.98 -6.96
C ASN A 663 7.04 37.71 -6.62
N SER A 664 7.50 36.99 -7.65
CA SER A 664 8.23 35.72 -7.52
C SER A 664 7.62 34.76 -6.49
N PRO A 665 6.35 34.34 -6.66
CA PRO A 665 5.70 33.39 -5.76
C PRO A 665 6.51 32.09 -5.69
N ALA A 666 6.46 31.41 -4.54
CA ALA A 666 7.20 30.18 -4.36
C ALA A 666 6.60 29.04 -5.21
N GLN A 667 7.43 28.27 -5.89
CA GLN A 667 6.94 27.16 -6.71
C GLN A 667 6.34 26.05 -5.81
N ALA A 668 5.32 25.36 -6.29
CA ALA A 668 4.73 24.17 -5.67
C ALA A 668 4.91 22.95 -6.56
N ARG A 669 4.96 21.75 -5.95
CA ARG A 669 4.97 20.49 -6.71
C ARG A 669 3.61 19.81 -6.62
N VAL A 670 3.01 19.59 -7.80
CA VAL A 670 1.73 18.88 -7.94
C VAL A 670 1.95 17.60 -8.73
N VAL A 671 1.46 16.48 -8.18
CA VAL A 671 1.53 15.16 -8.82
C VAL A 671 0.14 14.71 -9.27
N THR A 672 0.11 13.94 -10.36
CA THR A 672 -1.13 13.36 -10.87
C THR A 672 -1.34 11.97 -10.29
N ILE A 673 -2.45 11.77 -9.60
CA ILE A 673 -2.89 10.48 -9.06
C ILE A 673 -3.86 9.86 -10.08
N LYS A 674 -3.60 8.60 -10.49
CA LYS A 674 -4.54 7.84 -11.31
C LYS A 674 -5.81 7.56 -10.49
N GLY A 675 -6.95 8.13 -10.89
CA GLY A 675 -8.25 7.85 -10.29
C GLY A 675 -8.74 6.43 -10.56
N THR A 676 -9.76 5.98 -9.81
CA THR A 676 -10.43 4.68 -10.03
C THR A 676 -11.25 4.62 -11.33
N ARG A 677 -11.54 5.78 -11.94
CA ARG A 677 -12.18 5.89 -13.26
C ARG A 677 -11.13 6.33 -14.30
N PRO A 678 -11.12 5.76 -15.53
CA PRO A 678 -10.10 6.05 -16.55
C PRO A 678 -9.99 7.52 -17.02
N SER A 679 -10.96 8.38 -16.71
CA SER A 679 -11.10 9.71 -17.31
C SER A 679 -10.92 10.91 -16.35
N ALA A 680 -10.70 10.71 -15.05
CA ALA A 680 -10.48 11.81 -14.11
C ALA A 680 -9.04 11.80 -13.58
N LEU A 681 -8.21 12.72 -14.06
CA LEU A 681 -6.90 13.01 -13.49
C LEU A 681 -7.11 13.74 -12.16
N ILE A 682 -6.61 13.17 -11.06
CA ILE A 682 -6.67 13.79 -9.74
C ILE A 682 -5.33 14.48 -9.50
N TYR A 683 -5.34 15.77 -9.21
CA TYR A 683 -4.13 16.53 -8.87
C TYR A 683 -3.96 16.59 -7.35
N SER A 684 -2.74 16.44 -6.87
CA SER A 684 -2.43 16.51 -5.44
C SER A 684 -1.18 17.36 -5.18
N TRP A 685 -1.28 18.28 -4.23
CA TRP A 685 -0.15 19.11 -3.79
C TRP A 685 0.73 18.31 -2.82
N VAL A 686 1.96 18.03 -3.25
CA VAL A 686 2.94 17.26 -2.48
C VAL A 686 3.38 18.05 -1.25
N GLY A 687 3.27 17.43 -0.07
CA GLY A 687 3.72 17.99 1.21
C GLY A 687 2.98 19.23 1.70
N LYS A 688 2.12 19.85 0.89
CA LYS A 688 1.48 21.14 1.17
C LYS A 688 2.49 22.25 1.55
N VAL A 689 3.67 22.19 0.94
CA VAL A 689 4.78 23.13 1.16
C VAL A 689 5.35 23.61 -0.18
N PRO A 690 6.07 24.74 -0.19
CA PRO A 690 6.81 25.17 -1.38
C PRO A 690 7.93 24.18 -1.77
N LEU A 691 8.31 24.21 -3.05
CA LEU A 691 9.30 23.31 -3.65
C LEU A 691 10.64 23.37 -2.92
N ASN A 692 11.09 24.56 -2.51
CA ASN A 692 12.34 24.73 -1.77
C ASN A 692 12.35 24.03 -0.40
N GLN A 693 11.17 23.86 0.24
CA GLN A 693 10.98 23.20 1.53
C GLN A 693 10.73 21.68 1.42
N LEU A 694 10.47 21.15 0.23
CA LEU A 694 10.29 19.71 0.04
C LEU A 694 11.55 18.92 0.42
N CYS A 695 11.40 17.79 1.11
CA CYS A 695 12.50 16.87 1.43
C CYS A 695 13.14 16.31 0.16
N ILE A 696 12.29 15.82 -0.76
CA ILE A 696 12.68 15.20 -2.02
C ILE A 696 11.67 15.66 -3.07
N ASP A 697 12.13 16.06 -4.25
CA ASP A 697 11.24 16.30 -5.39
C ASP A 697 10.89 14.96 -6.08
N PRO A 698 9.62 14.51 -6.06
CA PRO A 698 9.22 13.24 -6.66
C PRO A 698 9.33 13.22 -8.20
N THR A 699 9.42 14.37 -8.85
CA THR A 699 9.48 14.50 -10.31
C THR A 699 10.91 14.59 -10.84
N ALA A 700 11.86 14.93 -9.96
CA ALA A 700 13.26 15.14 -10.33
C ALA A 700 13.98 13.84 -10.72
N TRP A 701 13.57 12.67 -10.18
CA TRP A 701 14.34 11.44 -10.31
C TRP A 701 13.59 10.33 -11.06
N LYS A 702 14.31 9.65 -11.96
CA LYS A 702 13.77 8.59 -12.82
C LYS A 702 14.72 7.38 -12.89
N TRP A 703 14.15 6.20 -13.13
CA TRP A 703 14.84 5.01 -13.58
C TRP A 703 14.55 4.81 -15.07
N THR A 704 15.57 4.97 -15.90
CA THR A 704 15.55 4.62 -17.33
C THR A 704 16.03 3.18 -17.50
N GLY A 705 15.27 2.38 -18.25
CA GLY A 705 15.61 0.99 -18.57
C GLY A 705 16.55 0.89 -19.78
N THR A 706 16.80 -0.34 -20.25
CA THR A 706 17.40 -0.60 -21.58
C THR A 706 16.53 0.00 -22.69
N PRO A 707 17.06 0.27 -23.90
CA PRO A 707 16.35 0.96 -24.98
C PRO A 707 14.96 0.40 -25.33
N ASP A 708 14.72 -0.90 -25.09
CA ASP A 708 13.45 -1.58 -25.38
C ASP A 708 12.34 -1.39 -24.31
N GLU A 709 12.60 -0.74 -23.17
CA GLU A 709 11.57 -0.45 -22.15
C GLU A 709 11.03 0.99 -22.29
N GLU A 710 9.98 1.15 -23.10
CA GLU A 710 9.34 2.44 -23.52
C GLU A 710 8.76 3.35 -22.41
N ALA A 711 9.06 3.19 -21.12
CA ALA A 711 8.66 4.19 -20.13
C ALA A 711 9.60 4.27 -18.93
N ALA A 712 10.33 5.38 -18.77
CA ALA A 712 11.09 5.66 -17.55
C ALA A 712 10.17 5.62 -16.29
N LEU A 713 10.58 4.91 -15.23
CA LEU A 713 9.86 4.94 -13.95
C LEU A 713 10.25 6.22 -13.24
N SER A 714 9.32 7.13 -12.98
CA SER A 714 9.59 8.27 -12.10
C SER A 714 9.41 7.87 -10.63
N LEU A 715 10.15 8.52 -9.73
CA LEU A 715 9.97 8.41 -8.28
C LEU A 715 8.54 8.74 -7.83
N GLN A 716 7.84 9.65 -8.53
CA GLN A 716 6.42 9.95 -8.30
C GLN A 716 5.51 8.73 -8.52
N ASN A 717 5.86 7.89 -9.50
CA ASN A 717 5.06 6.75 -9.95
C ASN A 717 5.55 5.44 -9.34
N TYR A 718 6.46 5.52 -8.36
CA TYR A 718 7.01 4.35 -7.72
C TYR A 718 5.90 3.55 -7.02
N SER A 719 5.85 2.26 -7.30
CA SER A 719 5.16 1.30 -6.44
C SER A 719 5.92 -0.01 -6.45
N VAL A 720 5.82 -0.74 -5.34
CA VAL A 720 6.45 -2.06 -5.18
C VAL A 720 6.08 -2.99 -6.34
N ASN A 721 4.82 -2.99 -6.78
CA ASN A 721 4.35 -3.85 -7.87
C ASN A 721 4.92 -3.43 -9.24
N ILE A 722 4.93 -2.13 -9.56
CA ILE A 722 5.49 -1.64 -10.82
C ILE A 722 6.98 -1.96 -10.91
N ARG A 723 7.71 -1.81 -9.80
CA ARG A 723 9.14 -2.12 -9.76
C ARG A 723 9.43 -3.60 -10.01
N LEU A 724 8.54 -4.50 -9.56
CA LEU A 724 8.72 -5.95 -9.74
C LEU A 724 8.41 -6.43 -11.16
N MET A 725 7.65 -5.67 -11.96
CA MET A 725 7.29 -6.04 -13.33
C MET A 725 8.35 -5.66 -14.40
N ARG A 726 9.26 -4.72 -14.12
CA ARG A 726 10.24 -4.16 -15.07
C ARG A 726 11.52 -4.98 -15.21
N LYS A 727 11.39 -6.27 -15.52
CA LYS A 727 12.56 -7.07 -15.91
C LYS A 727 12.49 -7.38 -17.40
N THR A 728 13.60 -7.14 -18.09
CA THR A 728 13.92 -7.80 -19.35
C THR A 728 14.19 -9.29 -19.12
N PRO A 729 13.72 -10.17 -20.01
CA PRO A 729 14.07 -11.59 -19.97
C PRO A 729 15.60 -11.74 -20.14
N PRO A 730 16.22 -12.78 -19.55
CA PRO A 730 17.56 -13.15 -19.97
C PRO A 730 17.51 -13.43 -21.48
N SER A 731 18.43 -12.84 -22.25
CA SER A 731 18.65 -13.20 -23.64
C SER A 731 18.87 -14.71 -23.68
N THR A 732 17.85 -15.45 -24.10
CA THR A 732 17.90 -16.89 -24.25
C THR A 732 18.89 -17.21 -25.36
N ASN A 733 20.09 -17.64 -24.99
CA ASN A 733 20.98 -18.44 -25.84
C ASN A 733 20.31 -19.80 -26.14
N PHE A 734 19.19 -19.79 -26.85
CA PHE A 734 18.52 -21.00 -27.33
C PHE A 734 19.12 -21.51 -28.66
N ASP A 735 20.08 -20.79 -29.26
CA ASP A 735 20.74 -21.17 -30.52
C ASP A 735 21.99 -22.06 -30.36
N ARG A 736 22.34 -22.54 -29.15
CA ARG A 736 23.50 -23.43 -28.93
C ARG A 736 23.17 -24.86 -28.50
N LEU A 737 22.00 -25.37 -28.88
CA LEU A 737 21.66 -26.80 -28.74
C LEU A 737 21.25 -27.49 -30.06
N GLY A 738 21.56 -26.87 -31.20
CA GLY A 738 21.43 -27.46 -32.53
C GLY A 738 22.78 -27.59 -33.23
N GLY A 739 23.67 -28.47 -32.76
CA GLY A 739 24.92 -28.74 -33.48
C GLY A 739 26.00 -29.37 -32.65
N GLN A 740 25.89 -30.68 -32.40
CA GLN A 740 27.01 -31.65 -32.39
C GLN A 740 26.46 -33.04 -32.04
N ARG A 741 25.81 -33.68 -33.02
CA ARG A 741 25.94 -35.13 -33.18
C ARG A 741 27.04 -35.34 -34.22
N GLY A 742 28.23 -35.69 -33.75
CA GLY A 742 29.38 -36.00 -34.57
C GLY A 742 30.38 -36.84 -33.79
N GLN A 743 30.31 -38.16 -34.03
CA GLN A 743 31.40 -39.14 -33.93
C GLN A 743 32.39 -39.03 -32.76
N LYS A 744 32.20 -39.86 -31.73
CA LYS A 744 33.04 -41.03 -31.42
C LYS A 744 32.44 -41.82 -30.27
#